data_AF-A0A7V2GX45-F1
#
_entry.id   AF-A0A7V2GX45-F1
#
_cell.length_a   1.000
_cell.length_b   1.000
_cell.length_c   1.000
_cell.angle_alpha   90.00
_cell.angle_beta   90.00
_cell.angle_gamma   90.00
#
_symmetry.space_group_name_H-M   'P 1'
#
loop_
_entity.id
_entity.type
_entity.pdbx_description
1 polymer ?
#
loop_
_entity_poly.entity_id
_entity_poly.type
_entity_poly.pdbx_seq_one_letter_code
_entity_poly.pdbx_strand_id
1 'polypeptide(L)'
;MQKSRSTPRRPSAGCRSSAPWRCGSPVACSASTREVLPDFGVAMKLENPWVAAECHRHEVAPNRLPTFLQPQFGQLGEDLILDAVLRSYFARAGLPPSAIRYLDVGANHPIQTSNTYLFATRWQGRGVLVEANPDLIDALRRVRVNDQVLNFAVAPAGHPPKAAISIATHAELSSLDPAHVQSFGAVGVIDRTVEVATVTLDELLQHCFPQGLHLLSIDIEGMDLDVIRSARLPQRPVFIVTEPSRHFKPDADDEFEAALRAKGYVEVARTEYNLIYGDTRALGFAMRRATPASQRRLRTFDVFDTLIARHCIRPEPLFVELERRSGIAGLAQARHDAEREVESAEYGLADIYAALARRLDLTAERAGELAQIEVQLEIENAIPIRDNLTQLDGDSVLVTDTYLPDDVVRTLLQRAGLQIELPIVRTSAGKRTGRIWREFQQQGFACVHLGDNPVSDIASAAKAGARAKQSTVAEPTPFEKHLYCNGFPAFARALRSARLIAGSAALPGWLYRLQVGLNLPVLMAGCATLLTTMRQTGIGSALFASRDGRHVKWVFDALARVGDKPQPTTEYWWTSRIARTAGDATYLEYCRSLFKTNPLLVDLCGTGTSIATLFDRLDLRADRPTVFLCEFIDRGNESVPEDRAPPLQVFSLLSTRSFVDNEVLELLNVAPEGMVRDVVRIGHGFVPVRDPFEFEGEAATLTRSQTQFVRDFATALQSTIEPVLLDEVAAQGEQLLSCLHDAPHMLGNELGELAKVLLPAHRSCEQLLRSELAATTG
;
A
#
# COMPACT_ATOMS: atom_id res chain seq x y z
N MET A 1 47.54 59.55 9.49
CA MET A 1 47.63 61.03 9.61
C MET A 1 46.28 61.58 10.05
N GLN A 2 46.34 62.53 11.00
CA GLN A 2 45.32 63.40 11.65
C GLN A 2 43.91 63.49 11.02
N LYS A 3 42.79 63.32 11.75
CA LYS A 3 42.17 64.03 12.91
C LYS A 3 41.17 65.14 12.52
N SER A 4 40.10 65.20 13.33
CA SER A 4 39.25 66.37 13.70
C SER A 4 37.90 66.47 12.97
N ARG A 5 36.77 66.86 13.58
CA ARG A 5 36.41 67.39 14.92
C ARG A 5 34.86 67.44 14.99
N SER A 6 34.22 66.92 16.03
CA SER A 6 33.68 67.60 17.24
C SER A 6 32.20 68.03 17.18
N THR A 7 31.46 67.56 18.19
CA THR A 7 30.12 67.93 18.70
C THR A 7 30.02 69.37 19.23
N PRO A 8 28.82 69.84 19.64
CA PRO A 8 28.55 69.93 21.08
C PRO A 8 27.09 69.61 21.52
N ARG A 9 26.93 69.56 22.86
CA ARG A 9 25.81 69.08 23.71
C ARG A 9 24.82 70.18 24.16
N ARG A 10 23.56 69.76 24.42
CA ARG A 10 22.59 69.99 25.56
C ARG A 10 22.43 71.40 26.20
N PRO A 11 21.22 71.80 26.68
CA PRO A 11 20.67 71.42 28.02
C PRO A 11 19.10 71.38 28.06
N SER A 12 18.31 71.12 29.12
CA SER A 12 18.31 70.39 30.41
C SER A 12 16.92 70.59 31.07
N ALA A 13 16.58 69.75 32.08
CA ALA A 13 15.48 69.85 33.08
C ALA A 13 14.09 69.27 32.67
N GLY A 14 13.34 68.52 33.49
CA GLY A 14 13.52 68.04 34.87
C GLY A 14 12.16 67.79 35.58
N CYS A 15 12.06 66.72 36.39
CA CYS A 15 10.98 66.27 37.32
C CYS A 15 9.74 65.53 36.74
N ARG A 16 9.59 64.19 36.96
CA ARG A 16 9.08 63.42 38.14
C ARG A 16 7.58 63.68 38.40
N SER A 17 6.63 62.75 38.56
CA SER A 17 6.52 61.30 38.86
C SER A 17 5.04 60.91 38.60
N SER A 18 4.66 59.77 38.00
CA SER A 18 4.38 58.49 38.67
C SER A 18 4.09 57.37 37.64
N ALA A 19 4.58 56.16 37.92
CA ALA A 19 4.30 54.89 37.22
C ALA A 19 3.04 54.22 37.85
N PRO A 20 2.43 53.11 37.33
CA PRO A 20 3.04 52.11 36.44
C PRO A 20 2.22 51.58 35.23
N TRP A 21 2.94 51.27 34.14
CA TRP A 21 2.81 50.07 33.26
C TRP A 21 1.38 49.69 32.75
N ARG A 22 1.04 49.63 31.44
CA ARG A 22 1.75 49.12 30.25
C ARG A 22 1.02 49.54 28.96
N CYS A 23 1.82 49.68 27.88
CA CYS A 23 1.56 49.50 26.43
C CYS A 23 0.19 49.90 25.88
N GLY A 24 0.05 50.79 24.89
CA GLY A 24 0.97 51.15 23.81
C GLY A 24 0.12 51.36 22.56
N SER A 25 0.08 52.61 22.10
CA SER A 25 -0.93 53.25 21.25
C SER A 25 -1.07 52.72 19.80
N PRO A 26 -2.22 53.02 19.15
CA PRO A 26 -2.53 52.71 17.76
C PRO A 26 -2.08 53.81 16.80
N VAL A 27 -1.71 53.48 15.56
CA VAL A 27 -1.68 54.42 14.44
C VAL A 27 -2.17 53.73 13.17
N ALA A 28 -3.27 54.26 12.64
CA ALA A 28 -3.83 53.96 11.34
C ALA A 28 -3.01 54.63 10.22
N CYS A 29 -2.85 53.98 9.06
CA CYS A 29 -3.21 54.55 7.76
C CYS A 29 -3.00 53.59 6.57
N SER A 30 -3.86 53.77 5.57
CA SER A 30 -3.76 53.41 4.15
C SER A 30 -3.63 51.93 3.76
N ALA A 31 -4.78 51.31 3.53
CA ALA A 31 -4.91 50.09 2.77
C ALA A 31 -4.70 50.39 1.26
N SER A 32 -3.50 50.15 0.77
CA SER A 32 -3.24 49.97 -0.66
C SER A 32 -2.26 48.81 -0.86
N THR A 33 -2.81 47.63 -1.12
CA THR A 33 -2.26 46.63 -2.03
C THR A 33 -3.31 45.53 -2.12
N ARG A 34 -3.77 45.24 -3.34
CA ARG A 34 -4.52 44.01 -3.60
C ARG A 34 -3.64 42.85 -3.16
N GLU A 35 -3.92 42.31 -1.98
CA GLU A 35 -3.43 40.98 -1.59
C GLU A 35 -4.05 40.00 -2.57
N VAL A 36 -3.21 39.53 -3.49
CA VAL A 36 -3.46 38.28 -4.18
C VAL A 36 -3.49 37.23 -3.08
N LEU A 37 -4.68 36.75 -2.73
CA LEU A 37 -4.87 35.62 -1.83
C LEU A 37 -3.95 34.47 -2.29
N PRO A 38 -3.20 33.84 -1.37
CA PRO A 38 -2.34 32.73 -1.74
C PRO A 38 -3.18 31.62 -2.37
N ASP A 39 -2.64 31.02 -3.42
CA ASP A 39 -3.15 29.81 -4.05
C ASP A 39 -3.37 28.73 -2.98
N PHE A 40 -4.61 28.31 -2.73
CA PHE A 40 -5.00 27.32 -1.71
C PHE A 40 -4.58 25.88 -2.09
N GLY A 41 -3.46 25.72 -2.79
CA GLY A 41 -2.97 24.47 -3.37
C GLY A 41 -2.14 23.58 -2.44
N VAL A 42 -1.89 23.97 -1.19
CA VAL A 42 -1.29 23.09 -0.17
C VAL A 42 -2.08 23.26 1.13
N ALA A 43 -3.04 22.37 1.36
CA ALA A 43 -3.85 22.38 2.57
C ALA A 43 -2.95 22.36 3.81
N MET A 44 -3.07 23.39 4.66
CA MET A 44 -2.48 23.42 6.00
C MET A 44 -2.97 22.18 6.74
N LYS A 45 -2.06 21.25 7.04
CA LYS A 45 -2.38 20.02 7.76
C LYS A 45 -2.53 20.34 9.23
N LEU A 46 -3.76 20.59 9.68
CA LEU A 46 -4.09 20.77 11.09
C LEU A 46 -4.16 19.40 11.77
N GLU A 47 -3.34 19.15 12.78
CA GLU A 47 -3.44 17.92 13.58
C GLU A 47 -4.82 17.83 14.22
N ASN A 48 -5.36 16.61 14.31
CA ASN A 48 -6.67 16.39 14.90
C ASN A 48 -6.64 16.80 16.39
N PRO A 49 -7.31 17.90 16.78
CA PRO A 49 -7.21 18.43 18.14
C PRO A 49 -7.88 17.52 19.17
N TRP A 50 -8.86 16.71 18.76
CA TRP A 50 -9.50 15.72 19.64
C TRP A 50 -8.54 14.58 19.97
N VAL A 51 -7.83 14.05 18.97
CA VAL A 51 -6.79 13.02 19.21
C VAL A 51 -5.70 13.58 20.12
N ALA A 52 -5.21 14.79 19.85
CA ALA A 52 -4.20 15.44 20.68
C ALA A 52 -4.70 15.64 22.13
N ALA A 53 -5.95 16.08 22.31
CA ALA A 53 -6.57 16.28 23.62
C ALA A 53 -6.76 14.96 24.39
N GLU A 54 -7.17 13.87 23.74
CA GLU A 54 -7.31 12.55 24.39
C GLU A 54 -5.95 11.96 24.76
N CYS A 55 -4.96 12.02 23.85
CA CYS A 55 -3.58 11.59 24.14
C CYS A 55 -3.02 12.35 25.34
N HIS A 56 -3.24 13.67 25.40
CA HIS A 56 -2.84 14.49 26.53
C HIS A 56 -3.57 14.11 27.83
N ARG A 57 -4.91 13.95 27.78
CA ARG A 57 -5.74 13.62 28.95
C ARG A 57 -5.39 12.26 29.56
N HIS A 58 -5.05 11.29 28.73
CA HIS A 58 -4.74 9.92 29.16
C HIS A 58 -3.24 9.65 29.30
N GLU A 59 -2.39 10.66 29.14
CA GLU A 59 -0.92 10.55 29.21
C GLU A 59 -0.35 9.50 28.22
N VAL A 60 -1.00 9.33 27.07
CA VAL A 60 -0.58 8.41 26.00
C VAL A 60 0.16 9.21 24.94
N ALA A 61 1.38 8.77 24.59
CA ALA A 61 2.13 9.38 23.49
C ALA A 61 1.34 9.24 22.17
N PRO A 62 1.19 10.31 21.36
CA PRO A 62 0.53 10.22 20.07
C PRO A 62 1.28 9.27 19.15
N ASN A 63 0.53 8.60 18.27
CA ASN A 63 1.11 7.69 17.28
C ASN A 63 2.09 8.45 16.35
N ARG A 64 3.15 7.77 15.88
CA ARG A 64 4.15 8.36 14.98
C ARG A 64 3.58 8.72 13.60
N LEU A 65 2.42 8.16 13.24
CA LEU A 65 1.64 8.54 12.06
C LEU A 65 0.68 9.66 12.46
N PRO A 66 0.93 10.94 12.07
CA PRO A 66 0.07 12.04 12.44
C PRO A 66 -1.30 11.93 11.76
N THR A 67 -2.36 12.14 12.52
CA THR A 67 -3.74 12.20 12.01
C THR A 67 -4.15 13.67 11.86
N PHE A 68 -4.51 14.07 10.64
CA PHE A 68 -4.87 15.44 10.32
C PHE A 68 -6.37 15.58 10.09
N LEU A 69 -6.93 16.73 10.50
CA LEU A 69 -8.30 17.09 10.22
C LEU A 69 -8.50 17.22 8.70
N GLN A 70 -9.56 16.60 8.18
CA GLN A 70 -9.97 16.78 6.79
C GLN A 70 -10.98 17.94 6.71
N PRO A 71 -10.83 18.86 5.74
CA PRO A 71 -11.88 19.83 5.45
C PRO A 71 -13.18 19.11 5.09
N GLN A 72 -14.28 19.47 5.76
CA GLN A 72 -15.64 19.03 5.47
C GLN A 72 -16.56 20.24 5.36
N PHE A 73 -17.58 20.11 4.53
CA PHE A 73 -18.57 21.14 4.24
C PHE A 73 -20.00 20.63 4.36
N GLY A 74 -20.21 19.31 4.34
CA GLY A 74 -21.50 18.68 4.66
C GLY A 74 -21.87 18.85 6.14
N GLN A 75 -23.14 18.60 6.47
CA GLN A 75 -23.66 18.82 7.82
C GLN A 75 -23.04 17.84 8.84
N LEU A 76 -22.91 16.57 8.46
CA LEU A 76 -22.35 15.49 9.28
C LEU A 76 -21.20 14.74 8.57
N GLY A 77 -20.59 15.37 7.56
CA GLY A 77 -19.46 14.82 6.81
C GLY A 77 -19.87 13.90 5.65
N GLU A 78 -21.09 14.06 5.13
CA GLU A 78 -21.58 13.37 3.93
C GLU A 78 -20.63 13.54 2.74
N ASP A 79 -20.05 14.73 2.57
CA ASP A 79 -19.07 15.05 1.53
C ASP A 79 -17.77 14.22 1.67
N LEU A 80 -17.38 13.86 2.90
CA LEU A 80 -16.26 12.95 3.16
C LEU A 80 -16.61 11.49 2.84
N ILE A 81 -17.84 11.05 3.15
CA ILE A 81 -18.33 9.71 2.77
C ILE A 81 -18.37 9.60 1.24
N LEU A 82 -18.92 10.61 0.58
CA LEU A 82 -18.94 10.74 -0.87
C LEU A 82 -17.52 10.75 -1.46
N ASP A 83 -16.59 11.52 -0.89
CA ASP A 83 -15.18 11.57 -1.32
C ASP A 83 -14.55 10.17 -1.30
N ALA A 84 -14.79 9.40 -0.25
CA ALA A 84 -14.28 8.03 -0.13
C ALA A 84 -14.87 7.09 -1.21
N VAL A 85 -16.19 7.07 -1.39
CA VAL A 85 -16.84 6.16 -2.35
C VAL A 85 -16.57 6.56 -3.80
N LEU A 86 -16.53 7.87 -4.10
CA LEU A 86 -16.17 8.38 -5.41
C LEU A 86 -14.70 8.10 -5.74
N ARG A 87 -13.74 8.23 -4.80
CA ARG A 87 -12.34 7.87 -5.07
C ARG A 87 -12.21 6.41 -5.48
N SER A 88 -12.91 5.52 -4.79
CA SER A 88 -12.94 4.10 -5.12
C SER A 88 -13.53 3.86 -6.52
N TYR A 89 -14.67 4.49 -6.83
CA TYR A 89 -15.30 4.39 -8.15
C TYR A 89 -14.38 4.93 -9.27
N PHE A 90 -13.78 6.10 -9.08
CA PHE A 90 -12.92 6.76 -10.07
C PHE A 90 -11.63 5.97 -10.30
N ALA A 91 -11.01 5.43 -9.25
CA ALA A 91 -9.84 4.58 -9.36
C ALA A 91 -10.14 3.32 -10.19
N ARG A 92 -11.29 2.68 -9.97
CA ARG A 92 -11.74 1.53 -10.76
C ARG A 92 -12.07 1.89 -12.21
N ALA A 93 -12.63 3.07 -12.43
CA ALA A 93 -12.99 3.56 -13.76
C ALA A 93 -11.80 4.18 -14.53
N GLY A 94 -10.63 4.33 -13.90
CA GLY A 94 -9.47 5.01 -14.49
C GLY A 94 -9.69 6.51 -14.73
N LEU A 95 -10.54 7.15 -13.91
CA LEU A 95 -10.90 8.56 -14.04
C LEU A 95 -10.08 9.42 -13.06
N PRO A 96 -9.55 10.59 -13.49
CA PRO A 96 -8.96 11.54 -12.57
C PRO A 96 -10.04 12.24 -11.73
N PRO A 97 -9.73 12.72 -10.50
CA PRO A 97 -10.70 13.44 -9.67
C PRO A 97 -11.42 14.59 -10.39
N SER A 98 -10.71 15.35 -11.24
CA SER A 98 -11.27 16.46 -12.01
C SER A 98 -12.31 16.07 -13.07
N ALA A 99 -12.50 14.78 -13.34
CA ALA A 99 -13.57 14.30 -14.21
C ALA A 99 -14.95 14.33 -13.53
N ILE A 100 -15.03 14.61 -12.22
CA ILE A 100 -16.28 14.60 -11.48
C ILE A 100 -17.28 15.64 -12.03
N ARG A 101 -18.53 15.19 -12.12
CA ARG A 101 -19.69 15.95 -12.57
C ARG A 101 -20.78 15.75 -11.54
N TYR A 102 -21.29 16.84 -10.98
CA TYR A 102 -22.33 16.80 -9.95
C TYR A 102 -23.48 17.74 -10.27
N LEU A 103 -24.67 17.37 -9.79
CA LEU A 103 -25.89 18.15 -9.83
C LEU A 103 -26.34 18.33 -8.38
N ASP A 104 -26.47 19.58 -7.96
CA ASP A 104 -26.94 19.95 -6.63
C ASP A 104 -28.31 20.62 -6.78
N VAL A 105 -29.37 19.94 -6.34
CA VAL A 105 -30.77 20.37 -6.44
C VAL A 105 -31.21 20.83 -5.06
N GLY A 106 -31.49 22.13 -4.92
CA GLY A 106 -31.60 22.78 -3.62
C GLY A 106 -30.25 23.20 -3.07
N ALA A 107 -29.43 23.84 -3.93
CA ALA A 107 -28.05 24.18 -3.59
C ALA A 107 -27.89 25.11 -2.37
N ASN A 108 -28.94 25.87 -2.02
CA ASN A 108 -29.04 26.71 -0.84
C ASN A 108 -27.76 27.55 -0.57
N HIS A 109 -27.06 27.30 0.54
CA HIS A 109 -25.87 28.04 0.91
C HIS A 109 -24.65 27.55 0.11
N PRO A 110 -23.84 28.44 -0.50
CA PRO A 110 -22.80 28.04 -1.45
C PRO A 110 -21.59 27.28 -0.86
N ILE A 111 -21.52 27.04 0.44
CA ILE A 111 -20.34 26.47 1.13
C ILE A 111 -20.78 25.54 2.26
N GLN A 112 -21.40 26.11 3.29
CA GLN A 112 -21.92 25.40 4.45
C GLN A 112 -23.05 24.45 4.06
N THR A 113 -23.08 23.28 4.72
CA THR A 113 -24.04 22.17 4.51
C THR A 113 -24.10 21.68 3.06
N SER A 114 -23.03 21.86 2.29
CA SER A 114 -22.99 21.47 0.89
C SER A 114 -22.32 20.12 0.70
N ASN A 115 -23.06 19.18 0.14
CA ASN A 115 -22.55 17.86 -0.28
C ASN A 115 -21.62 17.97 -1.50
N THR A 116 -21.59 19.10 -2.21
CA THR A 116 -20.85 19.27 -3.46
C THR A 116 -19.70 20.28 -3.38
N TYR A 117 -19.56 21.03 -2.28
CA TYR A 117 -18.55 22.09 -2.21
C TYR A 117 -17.11 21.57 -2.25
N LEU A 118 -16.86 20.46 -1.55
CA LEU A 118 -15.58 19.76 -1.51
C LEU A 118 -15.10 19.39 -2.92
N PHE A 119 -15.99 18.90 -3.78
CA PHE A 119 -15.63 18.44 -5.13
C PHE A 119 -15.28 19.58 -6.08
N ALA A 120 -15.96 20.72 -5.99
CA ALA A 120 -15.58 21.87 -6.80
C ALA A 120 -14.19 22.41 -6.45
N THR A 121 -13.86 22.40 -5.16
CA THR A 121 -12.63 23.02 -4.66
C THR A 121 -11.44 22.07 -4.67
N ARG A 122 -11.59 20.88 -4.07
CA ARG A 122 -10.49 19.89 -3.95
C ARG A 122 -10.31 19.05 -5.21
N TRP A 123 -11.40 18.70 -5.89
CA TRP A 123 -11.32 17.85 -7.09
C TRP A 123 -11.31 18.67 -8.37
N GLN A 124 -11.58 19.99 -8.30
CA GLN A 124 -11.75 20.84 -9.48
C GLN A 124 -12.84 20.30 -10.41
N GLY A 125 -13.90 19.77 -9.81
CA GLY A 125 -15.06 19.23 -10.51
C GLY A 125 -15.90 20.27 -11.23
N ARG A 126 -16.83 19.81 -12.06
CA ARG A 126 -17.80 20.67 -12.76
C ARG A 126 -19.21 20.40 -12.28
N GLY A 127 -19.86 21.42 -11.73
CA GLY A 127 -21.20 21.32 -11.18
C GLY A 127 -22.27 22.08 -11.95
N VAL A 128 -23.51 21.62 -11.78
CA VAL A 128 -24.71 22.44 -11.99
C VAL A 128 -25.43 22.55 -10.64
N LEU A 129 -25.69 23.78 -10.22
CA LEU A 129 -26.38 24.12 -8.98
C LEU A 129 -27.76 24.67 -9.35
N VAL A 130 -28.82 24.04 -8.84
CA VAL A 130 -30.20 24.46 -9.09
C VAL A 130 -30.81 24.93 -7.78
N GLU A 131 -31.24 26.17 -7.75
CA GLU A 131 -31.80 26.81 -6.57
C GLU A 131 -33.08 27.57 -6.93
N ALA A 132 -34.14 27.36 -6.16
CA ALA A 132 -35.44 27.96 -6.42
C ALA A 132 -35.56 29.37 -5.80
N ASN A 133 -34.96 29.59 -4.63
CA ASN A 133 -34.93 30.88 -3.94
C ASN A 133 -34.02 31.88 -4.69
N PRO A 134 -34.59 32.91 -5.34
CA PRO A 134 -33.81 33.86 -6.13
C PRO A 134 -32.81 34.66 -5.29
N ASP A 135 -33.04 34.81 -3.97
CA ASP A 135 -32.16 35.59 -3.08
C ASP A 135 -30.77 34.95 -2.92
N LEU A 136 -30.65 33.65 -3.15
CA LEU A 136 -29.40 32.89 -2.97
C LEU A 136 -28.53 32.83 -4.23
N ILE A 137 -29.11 33.15 -5.39
CA ILE A 137 -28.48 32.97 -6.71
C ILE A 137 -27.20 33.80 -6.86
N ASP A 138 -27.20 35.04 -6.38
CA ASP A 138 -26.04 35.91 -6.48
C ASP A 138 -24.88 35.47 -5.56
N ALA A 139 -25.19 34.87 -4.41
CA ALA A 139 -24.18 34.29 -3.53
C ALA A 139 -23.59 33.01 -4.15
N LEU A 140 -24.46 32.14 -4.68
CA LEU A 140 -24.06 30.94 -5.41
C LEU A 140 -23.12 31.27 -6.58
N ARG A 141 -23.49 32.20 -7.46
CA ARG A 141 -22.64 32.60 -8.61
C ARG A 141 -21.30 33.20 -8.20
N ARG A 142 -21.28 33.94 -7.10
CA ARG A 142 -20.08 34.61 -6.60
C ARG A 142 -19.06 33.64 -6.03
N VAL A 143 -19.52 32.62 -5.32
CA VAL A 143 -18.66 31.64 -4.64
C VAL A 143 -18.36 30.44 -5.53
N ARG A 144 -19.37 29.95 -6.27
CA ARG A 144 -19.30 28.74 -7.09
C ARG A 144 -18.99 29.09 -8.55
N VAL A 145 -17.92 29.87 -8.75
CA VAL A 145 -17.59 30.51 -10.04
C VAL A 145 -17.40 29.54 -11.21
N ASN A 146 -17.05 28.28 -10.92
CA ASN A 146 -16.84 27.23 -11.93
C ASN A 146 -18.10 26.37 -12.17
N ASP A 147 -19.15 26.56 -11.36
CA ASP A 147 -20.41 25.85 -11.50
C ASP A 147 -21.42 26.67 -12.28
N GLN A 148 -22.30 25.98 -13.01
CA GLN A 148 -23.45 26.62 -13.62
C GLN A 148 -24.58 26.76 -12.60
N VAL A 149 -24.93 28.00 -12.25
CA VAL A 149 -26.06 28.29 -11.34
C VAL A 149 -27.34 28.57 -12.11
N LEU A 150 -28.37 27.77 -11.86
CA LEU A 150 -29.68 27.84 -12.49
C LEU A 150 -30.75 28.20 -11.45
N ASN A 151 -31.60 29.18 -11.76
CA ASN A 151 -32.71 29.57 -10.88
C ASN A 151 -34.02 28.93 -11.36
N PHE A 152 -34.29 27.71 -10.88
CA PHE A 152 -35.51 26.96 -11.15
C PHE A 152 -35.92 26.19 -9.89
N ALA A 153 -37.22 25.94 -9.75
CA ALA A 153 -37.69 24.91 -8.84
C ALA A 153 -37.72 23.55 -9.55
N VAL A 154 -37.10 22.54 -8.96
CA VAL A 154 -37.20 21.17 -9.48
C VAL A 154 -38.49 20.55 -8.99
N ALA A 155 -39.35 20.13 -9.92
CA ALA A 155 -40.67 19.61 -9.59
C ALA A 155 -41.00 18.31 -10.34
N PRO A 156 -41.92 17.47 -9.81
CA PRO A 156 -42.36 16.27 -10.50
C PRO A 156 -42.98 16.55 -11.86
N ALA A 157 -42.84 15.60 -12.80
CA ALA A 157 -43.42 15.70 -14.13
C ALA A 157 -44.94 15.98 -14.06
N GLY A 158 -45.41 16.97 -14.83
CA GLY A 158 -46.81 17.43 -14.82
C GLY A 158 -47.07 18.69 -13.99
N HIS A 159 -46.07 19.22 -13.28
CA HIS A 159 -46.16 20.54 -12.65
C HIS A 159 -46.28 21.68 -13.68
N PRO A 160 -46.95 22.80 -13.32
CA PRO A 160 -47.06 23.97 -14.19
C PRO A 160 -45.67 24.58 -14.47
N PRO A 161 -45.45 25.24 -15.63
CA PRO A 161 -44.15 25.84 -16.01
C PRO A 161 -43.60 26.90 -15.04
N LYS A 162 -44.47 27.43 -14.17
CA LYS A 162 -44.12 28.30 -13.04
C LYS A 162 -44.88 27.83 -11.81
N ALA A 163 -44.22 27.86 -10.66
CA ALA A 163 -44.81 27.52 -9.38
C ALA A 163 -44.45 28.58 -8.33
N ALA A 164 -45.32 28.70 -7.33
CA ALA A 164 -45.12 29.60 -6.21
C ALA A 164 -44.26 28.90 -5.14
N ILE A 165 -43.06 29.42 -4.89
CA ILE A 165 -42.20 28.98 -3.77
C ILE A 165 -42.42 29.85 -2.54
N SER A 166 -42.55 29.22 -1.38
CA SER A 166 -42.61 29.89 -0.08
C SER A 166 -41.19 30.12 0.42
N ILE A 167 -40.77 31.39 0.45
CA ILE A 167 -39.46 31.79 0.99
C ILE A 167 -39.60 31.91 2.50
N ALA A 168 -38.89 31.06 3.23
CA ALA A 168 -38.87 31.06 4.68
C ALA A 168 -37.86 32.08 5.23
N THR A 169 -38.06 32.54 6.47
CA THR A 169 -37.10 33.40 7.17
C THR A 169 -35.72 32.73 7.26
N HIS A 170 -35.73 31.42 7.44
CA HIS A 170 -34.59 30.52 7.34
C HIS A 170 -34.55 29.96 5.91
N ALA A 171 -33.63 30.45 5.09
CA ALA A 171 -33.64 30.18 3.64
C ALA A 171 -33.56 28.68 3.32
N GLU A 172 -32.88 27.91 4.17
CA GLU A 172 -32.79 26.46 4.13
C GLU A 172 -34.15 25.76 4.10
N LEU A 173 -35.19 26.33 4.72
CA LEU A 173 -36.53 25.73 4.78
C LEU A 173 -37.45 26.15 3.63
N SER A 174 -36.95 26.84 2.60
CA SER A 174 -37.79 27.36 1.52
C SER A 174 -38.29 26.23 0.62
N SER A 175 -39.59 26.14 0.40
CA SER A 175 -40.19 25.01 -0.31
C SER A 175 -41.38 25.41 -1.19
N LEU A 176 -41.62 24.60 -2.24
CA LEU A 176 -42.87 24.60 -2.99
C LEU A 176 -44.05 24.01 -2.17
N ASP A 177 -43.76 23.28 -1.09
CA ASP A 177 -44.76 22.79 -0.15
C ASP A 177 -44.81 23.70 1.10
N PRO A 178 -45.75 24.66 1.18
CA PRO A 178 -45.86 25.54 2.35
C PRO A 178 -46.18 24.77 3.64
N ALA A 179 -46.76 23.57 3.57
CA ALA A 179 -47.03 22.76 4.76
C ALA A 179 -45.74 22.18 5.34
N HIS A 180 -44.75 21.86 4.50
CA HIS A 180 -43.42 21.45 4.95
C HIS A 180 -42.75 22.58 5.73
N VAL A 181 -42.73 23.80 5.19
CA VAL A 181 -42.18 24.98 5.89
C VAL A 181 -42.82 25.16 7.27
N GLN A 182 -44.14 25.09 7.33
CA GLN A 182 -44.90 25.27 8.57
C GLN A 182 -44.68 24.14 9.60
N SER A 183 -44.25 22.95 9.16
CA SER A 183 -44.05 21.80 10.04
C SER A 183 -42.93 21.99 11.07
N PHE A 184 -41.99 22.91 10.81
CA PHE A 184 -40.93 23.29 11.75
C PHE A 184 -41.41 24.23 12.88
N GLY A 185 -42.70 24.57 12.91
CA GLY A 185 -43.28 25.37 13.98
C GLY A 185 -42.69 26.77 14.06
N ALA A 186 -42.09 27.12 15.20
CA ALA A 186 -41.64 28.49 15.49
C ALA A 186 -40.52 29.01 14.57
N VAL A 187 -39.76 28.12 13.92
CA VAL A 187 -38.71 28.49 12.95
C VAL A 187 -39.19 28.41 11.49
N GLY A 188 -40.36 27.82 11.26
CA GLY A 188 -40.99 27.62 9.95
C GLY A 188 -41.84 28.78 9.46
N VAL A 189 -41.32 30.01 9.51
CA VAL A 189 -42.07 31.22 9.15
C VAL A 189 -41.86 31.56 7.67
N ILE A 190 -42.97 31.73 6.94
CA ILE A 190 -42.95 32.17 5.53
C ILE A 190 -42.91 33.70 5.49
N ASP A 191 -41.82 34.24 4.93
CA ASP A 191 -41.64 35.69 4.76
C ASP A 191 -42.43 36.21 3.55
N ARG A 192 -42.33 35.51 2.42
CA ARG A 192 -43.01 35.86 1.17
C ARG A 192 -43.11 34.68 0.22
N THR A 193 -43.94 34.82 -0.80
CA THR A 193 -44.08 33.85 -1.89
C THR A 193 -43.59 34.48 -3.19
N VAL A 194 -42.83 33.72 -3.99
CA VAL A 194 -42.30 34.17 -5.28
C VAL A 194 -42.65 33.15 -6.36
N GLU A 195 -43.01 33.60 -7.57
CA GLU A 195 -43.15 32.70 -8.71
C GLU A 195 -41.78 32.41 -9.34
N VAL A 196 -41.44 31.13 -9.48
CA VAL A 196 -40.21 30.65 -10.10
C VAL A 196 -40.55 29.67 -11.22
N ALA A 197 -39.74 29.65 -12.28
CA ALA A 197 -39.88 28.66 -13.33
C ALA A 197 -39.60 27.26 -12.80
N THR A 198 -40.35 26.27 -13.28
CA THR A 198 -40.13 24.87 -12.90
C THR A 198 -39.33 24.14 -13.96
N VAL A 199 -38.61 23.10 -13.54
CA VAL A 199 -37.90 22.17 -14.41
C VAL A 199 -38.00 20.77 -13.82
N THR A 200 -38.03 19.73 -14.66
CA THR A 200 -37.97 18.36 -14.16
C THR A 200 -36.52 17.89 -13.98
N LEU A 201 -36.31 16.93 -13.08
CA LEU A 201 -34.99 16.32 -12.90
C LEU A 201 -34.49 15.67 -14.21
N ASP A 202 -35.37 15.04 -14.99
CA ASP A 202 -35.00 14.41 -16.26
C ASP A 202 -34.52 15.41 -17.31
N GLU A 203 -35.14 16.59 -17.40
CA GLU A 203 -34.70 17.67 -18.31
C GLU A 203 -33.31 18.19 -17.93
N LEU A 204 -33.05 18.41 -16.64
CA LEU A 204 -31.72 18.80 -16.15
C LEU A 204 -30.67 17.74 -16.51
N LEU A 205 -30.96 16.46 -16.24
CA LEU A 205 -30.06 15.36 -16.55
C LEU A 205 -29.76 15.26 -18.06
N GLN A 206 -30.79 15.42 -18.90
CA GLN A 206 -30.64 15.33 -20.35
C GLN A 206 -29.87 16.51 -20.95
N HIS A 207 -30.12 17.73 -20.48
CA HIS A 207 -29.53 18.94 -21.05
C HIS A 207 -28.15 19.26 -20.50
N CYS A 208 -27.95 19.10 -19.19
CA CYS A 208 -26.70 19.48 -18.54
C CYS A 208 -25.67 18.35 -18.51
N PHE A 209 -26.10 17.08 -18.57
CA PHE A 209 -25.20 15.94 -18.36
C PHE A 209 -25.25 14.88 -19.47
N PRO A 210 -25.10 15.25 -20.77
CA PRO A 210 -25.10 14.27 -21.86
C PRO A 210 -23.94 13.26 -21.79
N GLN A 211 -22.91 13.55 -20.98
CA GLN A 211 -21.76 12.68 -20.74
C GLN A 211 -21.92 11.82 -19.46
N GLY A 212 -23.11 11.81 -18.86
CA GLY A 212 -23.39 11.13 -17.60
C GLY A 212 -23.05 11.97 -16.37
N LEU A 213 -23.62 11.58 -15.22
CA LEU A 213 -23.54 12.28 -13.95
C LEU A 213 -22.95 11.37 -12.88
N HIS A 214 -22.04 11.88 -12.06
CA HIS A 214 -21.41 11.08 -11.00
C HIS A 214 -22.15 11.22 -9.67
N LEU A 215 -22.57 12.44 -9.32
CA LEU A 215 -23.22 12.72 -8.04
C LEU A 215 -24.47 13.59 -8.26
N LEU A 216 -25.60 13.13 -7.74
CA LEU A 216 -26.80 13.93 -7.56
C LEU A 216 -27.00 14.16 -6.06
N SER A 217 -27.02 15.42 -5.63
CA SER A 217 -27.51 15.83 -4.32
C SER A 217 -28.89 16.45 -4.52
N ILE A 218 -29.89 15.99 -3.78
CA ILE A 218 -31.24 16.56 -3.82
C ILE A 218 -31.74 16.78 -2.39
N ASP A 219 -32.02 18.04 -2.09
CA ASP A 219 -32.61 18.53 -0.85
C ASP A 219 -33.46 19.77 -1.15
N ILE A 220 -34.73 19.56 -1.47
CA ILE A 220 -35.70 20.61 -1.85
C ILE A 220 -36.87 20.69 -0.87
N GLU A 221 -36.64 20.23 0.35
CA GLU A 221 -37.50 20.41 1.51
C GLU A 221 -38.96 19.98 1.24
N GLY A 222 -39.14 18.67 1.03
CA GLY A 222 -40.45 18.01 1.10
C GLY A 222 -40.96 17.42 -0.22
N MET A 223 -40.37 17.81 -1.36
CA MET A 223 -40.73 17.34 -2.70
C MET A 223 -39.76 16.31 -3.29
N ASP A 224 -38.66 16.05 -2.61
CA ASP A 224 -37.53 15.21 -2.99
C ASP A 224 -37.97 13.83 -3.46
N LEU A 225 -38.78 13.17 -2.63
CA LEU A 225 -39.30 11.83 -2.88
C LEU A 225 -40.19 11.79 -4.12
N ASP A 226 -41.04 12.81 -4.32
CA ASP A 226 -41.96 12.88 -5.46
C ASP A 226 -41.20 13.17 -6.76
N VAL A 227 -40.16 13.99 -6.70
CA VAL A 227 -39.23 14.21 -7.81
C VAL A 227 -38.51 12.91 -8.16
N ILE A 228 -37.93 12.22 -7.17
CA ILE A 228 -37.25 10.94 -7.39
C ILE A 228 -38.20 9.90 -7.96
N ARG A 229 -39.42 9.75 -7.40
CA ARG A 229 -40.43 8.80 -7.89
C ARG A 229 -40.79 9.05 -9.35
N SER A 230 -41.05 10.30 -9.72
CA SER A 230 -41.47 10.67 -11.08
C SER A 230 -40.33 10.62 -12.11
N ALA A 231 -39.07 10.81 -11.70
CA ALA A 231 -37.92 10.85 -12.60
C ALA A 231 -37.61 9.50 -13.26
N ARG A 232 -37.31 9.50 -14.56
CA ARG A 232 -36.87 8.31 -15.32
C ARG A 232 -35.36 8.13 -15.30
N LEU A 233 -34.61 9.19 -14.97
CA LEU A 233 -33.14 9.24 -14.92
C LEU A 233 -32.50 8.83 -16.26
N PRO A 234 -32.73 9.60 -17.35
CA PRO A 234 -32.17 9.30 -18.68
C PRO A 234 -30.63 9.26 -18.66
N GLN A 235 -30.02 10.09 -17.82
CA GLN A 235 -28.61 10.01 -17.44
C GLN A 235 -28.57 9.61 -15.98
N ARG A 236 -28.11 8.39 -15.70
CA ARG A 236 -28.16 7.82 -14.36
C ARG A 236 -27.02 8.38 -13.51
N PRO A 237 -27.30 9.06 -12.38
CA PRO A 237 -26.26 9.40 -11.42
C PRO A 237 -25.59 8.13 -10.89
N VAL A 238 -24.26 8.14 -10.72
CA VAL A 238 -23.57 7.02 -10.05
C VAL A 238 -23.95 6.96 -8.57
N PHE A 239 -23.96 8.11 -7.90
CA PHE A 239 -24.43 8.27 -6.53
C PHE A 239 -25.56 9.30 -6.44
N ILE A 240 -26.50 9.05 -5.54
CA ILE A 240 -27.61 9.95 -5.22
C ILE A 240 -27.62 10.16 -3.70
N VAL A 241 -27.66 11.40 -3.25
CA VAL A 241 -27.87 11.78 -1.85
C VAL A 241 -29.24 12.43 -1.73
N THR A 242 -30.01 12.01 -0.74
CA THR A 242 -31.36 12.50 -0.48
C THR A 242 -31.55 12.80 1.00
N GLU A 243 -32.25 13.88 1.31
CA GLU A 243 -32.73 14.18 2.66
C GLU A 243 -34.21 13.78 2.80
N PRO A 244 -34.57 12.79 3.64
CA PRO A 244 -35.93 12.27 3.71
C PRO A 244 -36.90 13.16 4.52
N SER A 245 -36.45 14.26 5.13
CA SER A 245 -37.25 15.13 6.01
C SER A 245 -38.11 14.36 7.03
N ARG A 246 -37.48 13.45 7.81
CA ARG A 246 -38.16 12.50 8.73
C ARG A 246 -39.15 13.16 9.71
N HIS A 247 -38.89 14.41 10.08
CA HIS A 247 -39.75 15.20 10.97
C HIS A 247 -41.12 15.49 10.32
N PHE A 248 -41.17 15.57 8.99
CA PHE A 248 -42.37 15.84 8.21
C PHE A 248 -43.04 14.56 7.70
N LYS A 249 -42.23 13.56 7.31
CA LYS A 249 -42.69 12.24 6.83
C LYS A 249 -41.98 11.12 7.60
N PRO A 250 -42.60 10.53 8.64
CA PRO A 250 -41.96 9.51 9.47
C PRO A 250 -41.49 8.25 8.71
N ASP A 251 -42.25 7.84 7.68
CA ASP A 251 -41.97 6.65 6.87
C ASP A 251 -41.07 6.94 5.64
N ALA A 252 -40.50 8.15 5.57
CA ALA A 252 -39.78 8.60 4.37
C ALA A 252 -38.60 7.71 3.98
N ASP A 253 -37.84 7.18 4.96
CA ASP A 253 -36.70 6.29 4.68
C ASP A 253 -37.12 5.06 3.85
N ASP A 254 -38.19 4.37 4.27
CA ASP A 254 -38.71 3.19 3.58
C ASP A 254 -39.24 3.56 2.19
N GLU A 255 -39.87 4.72 2.08
CA GLU A 255 -40.39 5.23 0.82
C GLU A 255 -39.29 5.60 -0.19
N PHE A 256 -38.18 6.19 0.28
CA PHE A 256 -36.99 6.47 -0.51
C PHE A 256 -36.29 5.18 -0.93
N GLU A 257 -36.11 4.23 0.00
CA GLU A 257 -35.54 2.93 -0.32
C GLU A 257 -36.36 2.24 -1.40
N ALA A 258 -37.69 2.18 -1.26
CA ALA A 258 -38.56 1.56 -2.25
C ALA A 258 -38.45 2.26 -3.62
N ALA A 259 -38.46 3.59 -3.66
CA ALA A 259 -38.38 4.36 -4.90
C ALA A 259 -37.04 4.19 -5.63
N LEU A 260 -35.93 4.22 -4.91
CA LEU A 260 -34.58 4.10 -5.48
C LEU A 260 -34.22 2.65 -5.82
N ARG A 261 -34.63 1.69 -4.98
CA ARG A 261 -34.48 0.25 -5.28
C ARG A 261 -35.24 -0.14 -6.54
N ALA A 262 -36.47 0.36 -6.73
CA ALA A 262 -37.23 0.15 -7.97
C ALA A 262 -36.50 0.66 -9.22
N LYS A 263 -35.63 1.68 -9.06
CA LYS A 263 -34.80 2.27 -10.13
C LYS A 263 -33.42 1.64 -10.23
N GLY A 264 -33.10 0.62 -9.43
CA GLY A 264 -31.82 -0.11 -9.47
C GLY A 264 -30.69 0.54 -8.66
N TYR A 265 -31.02 1.30 -7.63
CA TYR A 265 -30.07 1.85 -6.67
C TYR A 265 -30.08 1.04 -5.37
N VAL A 266 -28.96 1.03 -4.66
CA VAL A 266 -28.82 0.42 -3.34
C VAL A 266 -28.21 1.44 -2.38
N GLU A 267 -28.65 1.44 -1.13
CA GLU A 267 -28.04 2.29 -0.11
C GLU A 267 -26.60 1.84 0.16
N VAL A 268 -25.67 2.79 0.16
CA VAL A 268 -24.24 2.55 0.43
C VAL A 268 -23.79 3.18 1.74
N ALA A 269 -24.49 4.21 2.22
CA ALA A 269 -24.25 4.86 3.50
C ALA A 269 -25.47 5.69 3.92
N ARG A 270 -25.52 6.06 5.20
CA ARG A 270 -26.49 7.02 5.76
C ARG A 270 -25.87 7.80 6.90
N THR A 271 -26.32 9.03 7.09
CA THR A 271 -26.09 9.86 8.28
C THR A 271 -27.41 10.06 9.02
N GLU A 272 -27.42 10.90 10.07
CA GLU A 272 -28.65 11.22 10.81
C GLU A 272 -29.69 11.94 9.93
N TYR A 273 -29.26 12.67 8.90
CA TYR A 273 -30.15 13.43 8.01
C TYR A 273 -30.17 12.89 6.59
N ASN A 274 -29.04 12.41 6.05
CA ASN A 274 -28.94 12.10 4.62
C ASN A 274 -28.83 10.59 4.35
N LEU A 275 -29.47 10.13 3.26
CA LEU A 275 -29.35 8.78 2.72
C LEU A 275 -28.51 8.82 1.43
N ILE A 276 -27.53 7.92 1.29
CA ILE A 276 -26.63 7.86 0.14
C ILE A 276 -26.82 6.55 -0.60
N TYR A 277 -27.20 6.64 -1.87
CA TYR A 277 -27.47 5.51 -2.74
C TYR A 277 -26.49 5.45 -3.91
N GLY A 278 -26.18 4.24 -4.36
CA GLY A 278 -25.32 3.97 -5.53
C GLY A 278 -26.02 3.16 -6.61
N ASP A 279 -25.78 3.48 -7.88
CA ASP A 279 -26.32 2.71 -9.02
C ASP A 279 -25.68 1.32 -9.04
N THR A 280 -26.50 0.29 -8.87
CA THR A 280 -26.04 -1.10 -8.82
C THR A 280 -25.26 -1.49 -10.09
N ARG A 281 -25.63 -0.92 -11.24
CA ARG A 281 -24.95 -1.14 -12.53
C ARG A 281 -23.56 -0.54 -12.54
N ALA A 282 -23.42 0.69 -12.05
CA ALA A 282 -22.14 1.42 -12.04
C ALA A 282 -21.18 0.85 -10.99
N LEU A 283 -21.71 0.41 -9.85
CA LEU A 283 -20.92 -0.16 -8.75
C LEU A 283 -20.58 -1.64 -8.96
N GLY A 284 -21.17 -2.30 -9.96
CA GLY A 284 -20.97 -3.73 -10.19
C GLY A 284 -21.71 -4.62 -9.19
N PHE A 285 -22.68 -4.09 -8.44
CA PHE A 285 -23.64 -4.90 -7.70
C PHE A 285 -24.57 -5.55 -8.73
N ALA A 286 -24.34 -6.83 -9.03
CA ALA A 286 -25.28 -7.60 -9.82
C ALA A 286 -26.61 -7.70 -9.04
N MET A 287 -27.59 -6.85 -9.34
CA MET A 287 -28.99 -7.19 -9.09
C MET A 287 -29.23 -8.51 -9.82
N ARG A 288 -29.40 -9.61 -9.08
CA ARG A 288 -29.78 -10.91 -9.63
C ARG A 288 -31.15 -10.78 -10.33
N ARG A 289 -31.12 -10.36 -11.60
CA ARG A 289 -32.16 -10.61 -12.58
C ARG A 289 -31.69 -11.78 -13.44
N ALA A 290 -32.46 -12.86 -13.42
CA ALA A 290 -32.28 -13.97 -14.34
C ALA A 290 -32.31 -13.41 -15.77
N THR A 291 -31.20 -13.55 -16.48
CA THR A 291 -31.07 -13.19 -17.89
C THR A 291 -30.81 -14.48 -18.68
N PRO A 292 -31.41 -14.67 -19.89
CA PRO A 292 -31.30 -15.93 -20.62
C PRO A 292 -29.92 -16.16 -21.24
N ALA A 293 -29.70 -17.40 -21.64
CA ALA A 293 -28.43 -18.05 -21.96
C ALA A 293 -27.55 -17.34 -23.02
N SER A 294 -26.62 -16.51 -22.57
CA SER A 294 -25.23 -16.56 -23.04
C SER A 294 -24.41 -17.33 -21.99
N GLN A 295 -23.49 -18.21 -22.39
CA GLN A 295 -22.69 -19.01 -21.44
C GLN A 295 -22.13 -18.12 -20.33
N ARG A 296 -22.43 -18.46 -19.08
CA ARG A 296 -21.98 -17.69 -17.91
C ARG A 296 -20.47 -17.88 -17.79
N ARG A 297 -19.69 -16.80 -17.84
CA ARG A 297 -18.23 -16.90 -17.65
C ARG A 297 -17.96 -17.23 -16.19
N LEU A 298 -17.17 -18.26 -15.93
CA LEU A 298 -16.81 -18.70 -14.59
C LEU A 298 -15.29 -18.61 -14.43
N ARG A 299 -14.82 -17.85 -13.44
CA ARG A 299 -13.39 -17.75 -13.13
C ARG A 299 -13.03 -18.86 -12.16
N THR A 300 -12.19 -19.80 -12.58
CA THR A 300 -11.81 -20.96 -11.77
C THR A 300 -10.33 -20.91 -11.42
N PHE A 301 -9.98 -21.21 -10.18
CA PHE A 301 -8.60 -21.22 -9.71
C PHE A 301 -8.28 -22.56 -9.10
N ASP A 302 -7.14 -23.12 -9.48
CA ASP A 302 -6.56 -24.20 -8.72
C ASP A 302 -6.03 -23.70 -7.37
N VAL A 303 -5.86 -24.59 -6.39
CA VAL A 303 -5.43 -24.26 -5.04
C VAL A 303 -3.92 -24.45 -4.86
N PHE A 304 -3.41 -25.67 -5.07
CA PHE A 304 -2.04 -26.05 -4.68
C PHE A 304 -1.04 -25.72 -5.79
N ASP A 305 0.08 -25.10 -5.43
CA ASP A 305 1.07 -24.51 -6.35
C ASP A 305 0.49 -23.44 -7.31
N THR A 306 -0.76 -23.05 -7.09
CA THR A 306 -1.45 -21.93 -7.76
C THR A 306 -1.76 -20.79 -6.80
N LEU A 307 -2.53 -21.01 -5.73
CA LEU A 307 -2.88 -19.97 -4.73
C LEU A 307 -2.04 -20.09 -3.47
N ILE A 308 -1.72 -21.32 -3.08
CA ILE A 308 -0.83 -21.64 -1.96
C ILE A 308 0.25 -22.57 -2.48
N ALA A 309 1.47 -22.42 -1.97
CA ALA A 309 2.54 -23.37 -2.17
C ALA A 309 2.95 -23.97 -0.82
N ARG A 310 3.80 -24.98 -0.85
CA ARG A 310 4.51 -25.44 0.34
C ARG A 310 5.83 -24.69 0.51
N HIS A 311 6.28 -24.55 1.75
CA HIS A 311 7.60 -24.04 2.09
C HIS A 311 8.71 -24.92 1.48
N CYS A 312 8.54 -26.24 1.57
CA CYS A 312 9.36 -27.18 0.82
C CYS A 312 9.04 -27.13 -0.68
N ILE A 313 10.06 -27.28 -1.53
CA ILE A 313 9.89 -27.25 -3.00
C ILE A 313 9.21 -28.52 -3.50
N ARG A 314 9.45 -29.65 -2.84
CA ARG A 314 8.85 -30.94 -3.16
C ARG A 314 8.15 -31.51 -1.92
N PRO A 315 7.12 -32.35 -2.06
CA PRO A 315 6.31 -32.81 -0.93
C PRO A 315 6.94 -33.94 -0.09
N GLU A 316 7.92 -34.68 -0.60
CA GLU A 316 8.52 -35.84 0.09
C GLU A 316 9.05 -35.53 1.50
N PRO A 317 9.67 -34.38 1.78
CA PRO A 317 10.08 -34.00 3.14
C PRO A 317 8.95 -33.98 4.17
N LEU A 318 7.69 -33.69 3.76
CA LEU A 318 6.56 -33.73 4.70
C LEU A 318 6.27 -35.16 5.17
N PHE A 319 6.38 -36.15 4.29
CA PHE A 319 6.17 -37.54 4.66
C PHE A 319 7.32 -38.09 5.51
N VAL A 320 8.56 -37.64 5.25
CA VAL A 320 9.70 -37.95 6.12
C VAL A 320 9.52 -37.33 7.51
N GLU A 321 9.02 -36.11 7.58
CA GLU A 321 8.71 -35.45 8.86
C GLU A 321 7.53 -36.10 9.58
N LEU A 322 6.51 -36.58 8.85
CA LEU A 322 5.41 -37.38 9.39
C LEU A 322 5.94 -38.68 10.01
N GLU A 323 6.82 -39.40 9.32
CA GLU A 323 7.51 -40.59 9.84
C GLU A 323 8.32 -40.25 11.12
N ARG A 324 9.08 -39.14 11.11
CA ARG A 324 9.85 -38.70 12.27
C ARG A 324 8.96 -38.36 13.47
N ARG A 325 7.87 -37.60 13.28
CA ARG A 325 6.94 -37.21 14.36
C ARG A 325 6.12 -38.39 14.88
N SER A 326 5.81 -39.35 14.02
CA SER A 326 5.05 -40.54 14.40
C SER A 326 5.89 -41.59 15.15
N GLY A 327 7.20 -41.62 14.92
CA GLY A 327 8.11 -42.64 15.46
C GLY A 327 7.98 -44.01 14.81
N ILE A 328 7.29 -44.11 13.66
CA ILE A 328 7.04 -45.39 12.96
C ILE A 328 7.96 -45.47 11.74
N ALA A 329 8.99 -46.30 11.82
CA ALA A 329 9.92 -46.51 10.71
C ALA A 329 9.22 -47.06 9.46
N GLY A 330 9.55 -46.51 8.28
CA GLY A 330 8.97 -46.88 6.99
C GLY A 330 7.57 -46.33 6.74
N LEU A 331 7.04 -45.48 7.63
CA LEU A 331 5.70 -44.90 7.48
C LEU A 331 5.56 -44.06 6.22
N ALA A 332 6.58 -43.30 5.82
CA ALA A 332 6.50 -42.46 4.62
C ALA A 332 6.20 -43.29 3.36
N GLN A 333 6.92 -44.40 3.19
CA GLN A 333 6.71 -45.32 2.06
C GLN A 333 5.35 -46.02 2.16
N ALA A 334 4.98 -46.51 3.35
CA ALA A 334 3.69 -47.16 3.56
C ALA A 334 2.51 -46.22 3.27
N ARG A 335 2.62 -44.94 3.63
CA ARG A 335 1.63 -43.89 3.33
C ARG A 335 1.49 -43.62 1.83
N HIS A 336 2.61 -43.63 1.10
CA HIS A 336 2.57 -43.51 -0.36
C HIS A 336 1.88 -44.72 -1.02
N ASP A 337 2.22 -45.93 -0.57
CA ASP A 337 1.60 -47.16 -1.12
C ASP A 337 0.12 -47.29 -0.75
N ALA A 338 -0.29 -46.77 0.41
CA ALA A 338 -1.70 -46.72 0.82
C ALA A 338 -2.53 -45.82 -0.09
N GLU A 339 -2.01 -44.66 -0.52
CA GLU A 339 -2.72 -43.79 -1.47
C GLU A 339 -2.86 -44.44 -2.84
N ARG A 340 -1.79 -45.08 -3.33
CA ARG A 340 -1.83 -45.83 -4.60
C ARG A 340 -2.84 -46.98 -4.60
N GLU A 341 -3.18 -47.52 -3.44
CA GLU A 341 -4.21 -48.56 -3.32
C GLU A 341 -5.63 -48.00 -3.56
N VAL A 342 -5.88 -46.75 -3.14
CA VAL A 342 -7.21 -46.13 -3.19
C VAL A 342 -7.41 -45.18 -4.38
N GLU A 343 -6.34 -44.81 -5.09
CA GLU A 343 -6.37 -43.83 -6.20
C GLU A 343 -7.22 -44.23 -7.41
N SER A 344 -7.67 -45.48 -7.47
CA SER A 344 -8.48 -46.03 -8.57
C SER A 344 -9.91 -45.46 -8.64
N ALA A 345 -10.39 -44.83 -7.56
CA ALA A 345 -11.72 -44.23 -7.47
C ALA A 345 -11.67 -42.81 -6.85
N GLU A 346 -12.82 -42.21 -6.57
CA GLU A 346 -12.88 -41.01 -5.73
C GLU A 346 -12.52 -41.40 -4.29
N TYR A 347 -11.53 -40.73 -3.70
CA TYR A 347 -11.01 -41.04 -2.36
C TYR A 347 -10.71 -39.76 -1.58
N GLY A 348 -10.62 -39.89 -0.26
CA GLY A 348 -10.15 -38.83 0.65
C GLY A 348 -9.11 -39.34 1.65
N LEU A 349 -8.66 -38.43 2.50
CA LEU A 349 -7.65 -38.72 3.53
C LEU A 349 -8.02 -39.92 4.42
N ALA A 350 -9.30 -40.05 4.80
CA ALA A 350 -9.77 -41.16 5.63
C ALA A 350 -9.58 -42.53 4.96
N ASP A 351 -9.79 -42.64 3.65
CA ASP A 351 -9.62 -43.88 2.90
C ASP A 351 -8.14 -44.30 2.86
N ILE A 352 -7.26 -43.32 2.65
CA ILE A 352 -5.82 -43.54 2.66
C ILE A 352 -5.37 -44.07 4.02
N TYR A 353 -5.84 -43.44 5.10
CA TYR A 353 -5.45 -43.86 6.45
C TYR A 353 -6.09 -45.18 6.89
N ALA A 354 -7.25 -45.54 6.35
CA ALA A 354 -7.80 -46.89 6.51
C ALA A 354 -6.97 -47.95 5.78
N ALA A 355 -6.44 -47.65 4.58
CA ALA A 355 -5.51 -48.54 3.88
C ALA A 355 -4.16 -48.63 4.61
N LEU A 356 -3.64 -47.52 5.11
CA LEU A 356 -2.42 -47.47 5.91
C LEU A 356 -2.55 -48.29 7.21
N ALA A 357 -3.69 -48.18 7.89
CA ALA A 357 -3.96 -48.95 9.10
C ALA A 357 -3.87 -50.47 8.86
N ARG A 358 -4.43 -50.96 7.74
CA ARG A 358 -4.33 -52.38 7.35
C ARG A 358 -2.89 -52.78 7.03
N ARG A 359 -2.10 -51.91 6.42
CA ARG A 359 -0.71 -52.19 6.01
C ARG A 359 0.26 -52.27 7.17
N LEU A 360 0.05 -51.45 8.20
CA LEU A 360 0.93 -51.32 9.35
C LEU A 360 0.36 -51.93 10.64
N ASP A 361 -0.76 -52.64 10.54
CA ASP A 361 -1.50 -53.24 11.68
C ASP A 361 -1.80 -52.21 12.79
N LEU A 362 -2.27 -51.02 12.39
CA LEU A 362 -2.58 -49.92 13.31
C LEU A 362 -4.05 -49.96 13.74
N THR A 363 -4.30 -49.52 14.98
CA THR A 363 -5.67 -49.22 15.42
C THR A 363 -6.25 -48.04 14.63
N ALA A 364 -7.58 -47.98 14.52
CA ALA A 364 -8.26 -46.87 13.87
C ALA A 364 -7.96 -45.51 14.55
N GLU A 365 -7.81 -45.51 15.87
CA GLU A 365 -7.39 -44.35 16.65
C GLU A 365 -6.00 -43.88 16.24
N ARG A 366 -5.02 -44.78 16.17
CA ARG A 366 -3.65 -44.44 15.78
C ARG A 366 -3.59 -43.94 14.34
N ALA A 367 -4.33 -44.54 13.41
CA ALA A 367 -4.43 -44.05 12.05
C ALA A 367 -5.04 -42.63 11.98
N GLY A 368 -6.06 -42.35 12.79
CA GLY A 368 -6.64 -41.02 12.94
C GLY A 368 -5.66 -39.97 13.45
N GLU A 369 -4.86 -40.30 14.48
CA GLU A 369 -3.80 -39.43 14.99
C GLU A 369 -2.77 -39.08 13.90
N LEU A 370 -2.33 -40.08 13.13
CA LEU A 370 -1.37 -39.88 12.04
C LEU A 370 -1.95 -38.99 10.93
N ALA A 371 -3.24 -39.12 10.62
CA ALA A 371 -3.93 -38.25 9.66
C ALA A 371 -3.94 -36.79 10.13
N GLN A 372 -4.16 -36.57 11.43
CA GLN A 372 -4.09 -35.23 12.02
C GLN A 372 -2.68 -34.64 11.98
N ILE A 373 -1.64 -35.47 12.17
CA ILE A 373 -0.26 -35.02 12.01
C ILE A 373 0.03 -34.60 10.56
N GLU A 374 -0.45 -35.35 9.55
CA GLU A 374 -0.30 -34.96 8.14
C GLU A 374 -1.01 -33.63 7.84
N VAL A 375 -2.25 -33.46 8.29
CA VAL A 375 -3.00 -32.19 8.16
C VAL A 375 -2.25 -31.03 8.80
N GLN A 376 -1.74 -31.23 10.02
CA GLN A 376 -1.00 -30.21 10.73
C GLN A 376 0.31 -29.84 10.01
N LEU A 377 1.01 -30.81 9.42
CA LEU A 377 2.20 -30.57 8.61
C LEU A 377 1.90 -29.75 7.35
N GLU A 378 0.78 -30.03 6.67
CA GLU A 378 0.33 -29.24 5.52
C GLU A 378 0.03 -27.79 5.94
N ILE A 379 -0.64 -27.58 7.09
CA ILE A 379 -0.94 -26.25 7.63
C ILE A 379 0.32 -25.48 8.01
N GLU A 380 1.30 -26.15 8.62
CA GLU A 380 2.59 -25.55 9.00
C GLU A 380 3.41 -25.13 7.79
N ASN A 381 3.32 -25.89 6.68
CA ASN A 381 4.12 -25.65 5.47
C ASN A 381 3.43 -24.75 4.43
N ALA A 382 2.14 -24.47 4.57
CA ALA A 382 1.41 -23.65 3.61
C ALA A 382 1.90 -22.20 3.61
N ILE A 383 2.32 -21.72 2.42
CA ILE A 383 2.70 -20.34 2.16
C ILE A 383 1.84 -19.75 1.04
N PRO A 384 1.45 -18.47 1.12
CA PRO A 384 0.69 -17.82 0.06
C PRO A 384 1.51 -17.61 -1.22
N ILE A 385 0.83 -17.72 -2.36
CA ILE A 385 1.28 -17.16 -3.63
C ILE A 385 0.53 -15.83 -3.82
N ARG A 386 1.09 -14.75 -3.27
CA ARG A 386 0.43 -13.44 -3.14
C ARG A 386 -0.11 -12.91 -4.46
N ASP A 387 0.66 -13.03 -5.53
CA ASP A 387 0.30 -12.53 -6.87
C ASP A 387 -0.94 -13.22 -7.46
N ASN A 388 -1.20 -14.48 -7.08
CA ASN A 388 -2.38 -15.20 -7.54
C ASN A 388 -3.57 -15.00 -6.60
N LEU A 389 -3.35 -14.94 -5.29
CA LEU A 389 -4.40 -14.63 -4.31
C LEU A 389 -5.05 -13.27 -4.56
N THR A 390 -4.27 -12.26 -4.96
CA THR A 390 -4.78 -10.91 -5.27
C THR A 390 -5.65 -10.85 -6.53
N GLN A 391 -5.71 -11.91 -7.34
CA GLN A 391 -6.58 -11.99 -8.52
C GLN A 391 -7.99 -12.50 -8.19
N LEU A 392 -8.22 -13.02 -6.98
CA LEU A 392 -9.50 -13.58 -6.55
C LEU A 392 -10.52 -12.46 -6.23
N ASP A 393 -11.78 -12.69 -6.59
CA ASP A 393 -12.92 -11.85 -6.19
C ASP A 393 -14.09 -12.75 -5.75
N GLY A 394 -15.22 -12.15 -5.37
CA GLY A 394 -16.41 -12.88 -4.89
C GLY A 394 -17.09 -13.79 -5.93
N ASP A 395 -16.72 -13.69 -7.20
CA ASP A 395 -17.26 -14.53 -8.30
C ASP A 395 -16.31 -15.69 -8.66
N SER A 396 -15.16 -15.79 -8.01
CA SER A 396 -14.20 -16.88 -8.19
C SER A 396 -14.72 -18.22 -7.64
N VAL A 397 -14.32 -19.32 -8.29
CA VAL A 397 -14.54 -20.69 -7.81
C VAL A 397 -13.20 -21.42 -7.71
N LEU A 398 -12.99 -22.13 -6.60
CA LEU A 398 -11.79 -22.94 -6.40
C LEU A 398 -12.06 -24.36 -6.92
N VAL A 399 -11.18 -24.87 -7.79
CA VAL A 399 -11.29 -26.22 -8.37
C VAL A 399 -9.99 -26.95 -8.12
N THR A 400 -10.01 -27.98 -7.28
CA THR A 400 -8.78 -28.65 -6.81
C THR A 400 -8.93 -30.17 -6.82
N ASP A 401 -7.88 -30.85 -7.28
CA ASP A 401 -7.73 -32.31 -7.21
C ASP A 401 -6.91 -32.60 -5.94
N THR A 402 -7.57 -32.94 -4.83
CA THR A 402 -6.92 -33.20 -3.53
C THR A 402 -7.71 -34.21 -2.68
N TYR A 403 -6.97 -35.02 -1.92
CA TYR A 403 -7.52 -35.92 -0.91
C TYR A 403 -7.87 -35.21 0.41
N LEU A 404 -7.44 -33.96 0.59
CA LEU A 404 -7.67 -33.20 1.83
C LEU A 404 -9.14 -32.78 1.97
N PRO A 405 -9.76 -32.89 3.16
CA PRO A 405 -11.12 -32.41 3.40
C PRO A 405 -11.31 -30.90 3.14
N ASP A 406 -12.53 -30.50 2.79
CA ASP A 406 -12.87 -29.10 2.45
C ASP A 406 -12.56 -28.11 3.59
N ASP A 407 -12.79 -28.50 4.85
CA ASP A 407 -12.48 -27.70 6.04
C ASP A 407 -10.97 -27.48 6.21
N VAL A 408 -10.15 -28.48 5.88
CA VAL A 408 -8.70 -28.35 5.87
C VAL A 408 -8.26 -27.40 4.76
N VAL A 409 -8.79 -27.54 3.54
CA VAL A 409 -8.48 -26.63 2.42
C VAL A 409 -8.85 -25.19 2.76
N ARG A 410 -10.01 -24.96 3.40
CA ARG A 410 -10.40 -23.63 3.88
C ARG A 410 -9.42 -23.08 4.90
N THR A 411 -8.99 -23.89 5.87
CA THR A 411 -8.00 -23.50 6.89
C THR A 411 -6.67 -23.09 6.26
N LEU A 412 -6.19 -23.85 5.27
CA LEU A 412 -4.97 -23.53 4.53
C LEU A 412 -5.06 -22.18 3.83
N LEU A 413 -6.17 -21.93 3.13
CA LEU A 413 -6.40 -20.68 2.40
C LEU A 413 -6.56 -19.47 3.33
N GLN A 414 -7.28 -19.63 4.45
CA GLN A 414 -7.42 -18.59 5.47
C GLN A 414 -6.06 -18.23 6.08
N ARG A 415 -5.23 -19.23 6.40
CA ARG A 415 -3.86 -19.01 6.90
C ARG A 415 -2.96 -18.34 5.87
N ALA A 416 -3.15 -18.64 4.58
CA ALA A 416 -2.51 -17.94 3.48
C ALA A 416 -3.02 -16.49 3.27
N GLY A 417 -4.04 -16.07 4.03
CA GLY A 417 -4.56 -14.71 4.04
C GLY A 417 -5.75 -14.47 3.11
N LEU A 418 -6.41 -15.52 2.60
CA LEU A 418 -7.67 -15.38 1.87
C LEU A 418 -8.78 -14.93 2.84
N GLN A 419 -9.32 -13.73 2.61
CA GLN A 419 -10.34 -13.11 3.48
C GLN A 419 -11.78 -13.36 3.01
N ILE A 420 -11.96 -13.92 1.82
CA ILE A 420 -13.27 -14.15 1.21
C ILE A 420 -13.59 -15.64 1.20
N GLU A 421 -14.83 -15.99 1.54
CA GLU A 421 -15.31 -17.36 1.41
C GLU A 421 -15.69 -17.64 -0.04
N LEU A 422 -15.03 -18.63 -0.63
CA LEU A 422 -15.27 -19.04 -2.01
C LEU A 422 -15.88 -20.46 -2.06
N PRO A 423 -16.69 -20.76 -3.09
CA PRO A 423 -17.08 -22.13 -3.41
C PRO A 423 -15.85 -22.98 -3.74
N ILE A 424 -15.80 -24.19 -3.18
CA ILE A 424 -14.74 -25.17 -3.45
C ILE A 424 -15.38 -26.36 -4.17
N VAL A 425 -14.82 -26.70 -5.32
CA VAL A 425 -15.13 -27.90 -6.09
C VAL A 425 -13.93 -28.83 -5.95
N ARG A 426 -14.01 -29.72 -4.96
CA ARG A 426 -12.97 -30.68 -4.64
C ARG A 426 -13.24 -32.01 -5.32
N THR A 427 -12.22 -32.58 -5.95
CA THR A 427 -12.25 -33.98 -6.43
C THR A 427 -10.91 -34.67 -6.19
N SER A 428 -10.76 -35.96 -6.46
CA SER A 428 -9.46 -36.66 -6.43
C SER A 428 -8.76 -36.71 -7.80
N ALA A 429 -9.52 -36.64 -8.90
CA ALA A 429 -9.00 -36.72 -10.27
C ALA A 429 -9.89 -36.05 -11.34
N GLY A 430 -10.81 -35.18 -10.93
CA GLY A 430 -11.83 -34.58 -11.79
C GLY A 430 -11.26 -33.60 -12.81
N LYS A 431 -10.21 -32.84 -12.45
CA LYS A 431 -9.48 -31.99 -13.41
C LYS A 431 -8.67 -32.87 -14.36
N ARG A 432 -7.91 -33.84 -13.83
CA ARG A 432 -7.07 -34.76 -14.63
C ARG A 432 -7.87 -35.54 -15.69
N THR A 433 -9.06 -36.03 -15.33
CA THR A 433 -9.94 -36.77 -16.24
C THR A 433 -10.80 -35.87 -17.15
N GLY A 434 -10.82 -34.56 -16.88
CA GLY A 434 -11.66 -33.58 -17.56
C GLY A 434 -13.16 -33.75 -17.29
N ARG A 435 -13.53 -34.50 -16.24
CA ARG A 435 -14.93 -34.63 -15.79
C ARG A 435 -15.48 -33.26 -15.41
N ILE A 436 -14.77 -32.52 -14.56
CA ILE A 436 -15.28 -31.27 -13.98
C ILE A 436 -15.51 -30.18 -15.03
N TRP A 437 -14.60 -30.09 -16.01
CA TRP A 437 -14.71 -29.12 -17.09
C TRP A 437 -15.94 -29.39 -17.98
N ARG A 438 -16.26 -30.66 -18.22
CA ARG A 438 -17.47 -31.07 -18.95
C ARG A 438 -18.73 -30.79 -18.14
N GLU A 439 -18.71 -31.02 -16.83
CA GLU A 439 -19.85 -30.72 -15.95
C GLU A 439 -20.17 -29.22 -15.94
N PHE A 440 -19.15 -28.36 -15.83
CA PHE A 440 -19.34 -26.90 -15.95
C PHE A 440 -19.91 -26.51 -17.32
N GLN A 441 -19.40 -27.09 -18.40
CA GLN A 441 -19.89 -26.83 -19.75
C GLN A 441 -21.36 -27.26 -19.92
N GLN A 442 -21.73 -28.43 -19.41
CA GLN A 442 -23.11 -28.95 -19.41
C GLN A 442 -24.07 -28.07 -18.61
N GLN A 443 -23.58 -27.45 -17.53
CA GLN A 443 -24.31 -26.46 -16.74
C GLN A 443 -24.35 -25.06 -17.40
N GLY A 444 -23.77 -24.90 -18.59
CA GLY A 444 -23.80 -23.65 -19.36
C GLY A 444 -22.73 -22.64 -18.95
N PHE A 445 -21.68 -23.06 -18.25
CA PHE A 445 -20.55 -22.20 -17.90
C PHE A 445 -19.43 -22.26 -18.94
N ALA A 446 -18.79 -21.12 -19.18
CA ALA A 446 -17.54 -21.00 -19.91
C ALA A 446 -16.41 -20.68 -18.93
N CYS A 447 -15.59 -21.68 -18.60
CA CYS A 447 -14.53 -21.54 -17.60
C CYS A 447 -13.32 -20.75 -18.15
N VAL A 448 -12.82 -19.84 -17.32
CA VAL A 448 -11.50 -19.22 -17.45
C VAL A 448 -10.67 -19.67 -16.25
N HIS A 449 -9.73 -20.57 -16.48
CA HIS A 449 -9.00 -21.27 -15.43
C HIS A 449 -7.55 -20.77 -15.27
N LEU A 450 -7.10 -20.60 -14.03
CA LEU A 450 -5.68 -20.47 -13.67
C LEU A 450 -5.28 -21.69 -12.84
N GLY A 451 -4.24 -22.41 -13.28
CA GLY A 451 -3.68 -23.54 -12.55
C GLY A 451 -2.23 -23.80 -12.94
N ASP A 452 -1.51 -24.58 -12.15
CA ASP A 452 -0.07 -24.82 -12.31
C ASP A 452 0.20 -25.99 -13.28
N ASN A 453 -0.67 -26.99 -13.30
CA ASN A 453 -0.39 -28.27 -13.93
C ASN A 453 -0.68 -28.25 -15.43
N PRO A 454 0.32 -28.50 -16.30
CA PRO A 454 0.13 -28.44 -17.75
C PRO A 454 -0.85 -29.49 -18.30
N VAL A 455 -1.10 -30.57 -17.57
CA VAL A 455 -2.02 -31.64 -18.00
C VAL A 455 -3.43 -31.43 -17.44
N SER A 456 -3.59 -31.41 -16.11
CA SER A 456 -4.92 -31.36 -15.49
C SER A 456 -5.59 -30.00 -15.61
N ASP A 457 -4.82 -28.91 -15.55
CA ASP A 457 -5.38 -27.55 -15.55
C ASP A 457 -5.38 -26.95 -16.95
N ILE A 458 -4.37 -27.28 -17.78
CA ILE A 458 -4.25 -26.69 -19.12
C ILE A 458 -4.82 -27.60 -20.20
N ALA A 459 -4.17 -28.74 -20.48
CA ALA A 459 -4.56 -29.60 -21.59
C ALA A 459 -5.97 -30.18 -21.43
N SER A 460 -6.31 -30.68 -20.23
CA SER A 460 -7.62 -31.25 -19.93
C SER A 460 -8.74 -30.21 -19.99
N ALA A 461 -8.52 -29.02 -19.43
CA ALA A 461 -9.49 -27.92 -19.46
C ALA A 461 -9.71 -27.41 -20.89
N ALA A 462 -8.64 -27.21 -21.65
CA ALA A 462 -8.71 -26.78 -23.05
C ALA A 462 -9.46 -27.79 -23.93
N LYS A 463 -9.24 -29.09 -23.73
CA LYS A 463 -9.96 -30.16 -24.44
C LYS A 463 -11.48 -30.12 -24.20
N ALA A 464 -11.92 -29.62 -23.05
CA ALA A 464 -13.32 -29.43 -22.70
C ALA A 464 -13.86 -28.03 -23.08
N GLY A 465 -13.08 -27.20 -23.78
CA GLY A 465 -13.49 -25.88 -24.26
C GLY A 465 -13.31 -24.73 -23.25
N ALA A 466 -12.64 -24.96 -22.12
CA ALA A 466 -12.27 -23.89 -21.19
C ALA A 466 -11.05 -23.11 -21.70
N ARG A 467 -10.94 -21.83 -21.31
CA ARG A 467 -9.72 -21.05 -21.51
C ARG A 467 -8.84 -21.20 -20.27
N ALA A 468 -7.65 -21.78 -20.40
CA ALA A 468 -6.76 -22.00 -19.26
C ALA A 468 -5.44 -21.25 -19.44
N LYS A 469 -4.90 -20.72 -18.34
CA LYS A 469 -3.57 -20.11 -18.26
C LYS A 469 -2.74 -20.87 -17.23
N GLN A 470 -1.51 -21.21 -17.60
CA GLN A 470 -0.58 -21.85 -16.66
C GLN A 470 0.02 -20.81 -15.70
N SER A 471 0.01 -21.12 -14.42
CA SER A 471 0.76 -20.43 -13.39
C SER A 471 2.07 -21.17 -13.13
N THR A 472 3.21 -20.52 -13.37
CA THR A 472 4.53 -21.07 -13.01
C THR A 472 5.13 -20.32 -11.81
N VAL A 473 4.33 -19.51 -11.11
CA VAL A 473 4.81 -18.60 -10.07
C VAL A 473 5.43 -19.38 -8.91
N ALA A 474 4.81 -20.51 -8.54
CA ALA A 474 5.30 -21.40 -7.48
C ALA A 474 6.59 -22.13 -7.83
N GLU A 475 6.92 -22.30 -9.12
CA GLU A 475 8.14 -23.01 -9.48
C GLU A 475 9.39 -22.25 -9.04
N PRO A 476 10.47 -22.94 -8.62
CA PRO A 476 11.73 -22.28 -8.36
C PRO A 476 12.24 -21.54 -9.60
N THR A 477 12.71 -20.31 -9.42
CA THR A 477 13.36 -19.53 -10.49
C THR A 477 14.64 -20.25 -10.97
N PRO A 478 15.17 -19.92 -12.17
CA PRO A 478 16.43 -20.51 -12.62
C PRO A 478 17.57 -20.35 -11.60
N PHE A 479 17.65 -19.20 -10.91
CA PHE A 479 18.66 -18.95 -9.90
C PHE A 479 18.40 -19.73 -8.59
N GLU A 480 17.15 -19.85 -8.15
CA GLU A 480 16.79 -20.72 -7.02
C GLU A 480 17.14 -22.19 -7.29
N LYS A 481 16.89 -22.67 -8.52
CA LYS A 481 17.31 -24.02 -8.96
C LYS A 481 18.82 -24.16 -8.94
N HIS A 482 19.55 -23.15 -9.42
CA HIS A 482 21.01 -23.12 -9.41
C HIS A 482 21.57 -23.22 -7.98
N LEU A 483 21.07 -22.41 -7.03
CA LEU A 483 21.46 -22.50 -5.62
C LEU A 483 21.16 -23.87 -5.01
N TYR A 484 19.95 -24.40 -5.25
CA TYR A 484 19.54 -25.70 -4.74
C TYR A 484 20.45 -26.84 -5.25
N CYS A 485 20.76 -26.84 -6.55
CA CYS A 485 21.62 -27.85 -7.17
C CYS A 485 23.10 -27.76 -6.74
N ASN A 486 23.54 -26.59 -6.26
CA ASN A 486 24.91 -26.34 -5.80
C ASN A 486 25.05 -26.41 -4.27
N GLY A 487 24.14 -27.09 -3.57
CA GLY A 487 24.31 -27.40 -2.14
C GLY A 487 23.74 -26.36 -1.16
N PHE A 488 22.87 -25.46 -1.63
CA PHE A 488 22.19 -24.45 -0.79
C PHE A 488 20.66 -24.62 -0.75
N PRO A 489 20.14 -25.80 -0.38
CA PRO A 489 18.71 -26.06 -0.42
C PRO A 489 17.90 -25.24 0.57
N ALA A 490 18.41 -24.92 1.77
CA ALA A 490 17.69 -24.07 2.73
C ALA A 490 17.69 -22.60 2.28
N PHE A 491 18.81 -22.11 1.75
CA PHE A 491 18.87 -20.78 1.15
C PHE A 491 17.85 -20.63 0.00
N ALA A 492 17.83 -21.59 -0.93
CA ALA A 492 16.90 -21.57 -2.06
C ALA A 492 15.43 -21.63 -1.62
N ARG A 493 15.10 -22.44 -0.61
CA ARG A 493 13.74 -22.51 -0.03
C ARG A 493 13.32 -21.19 0.62
N ALA A 494 14.20 -20.58 1.40
CA ALA A 494 13.92 -19.31 2.08
C ALA A 494 13.70 -18.18 1.06
N LEU A 495 14.57 -18.07 0.05
CA LEU A 495 14.44 -17.11 -1.04
C LEU A 495 13.11 -17.28 -1.80
N ARG A 496 12.80 -18.53 -2.21
CA ARG A 496 11.54 -18.86 -2.89
C ARG A 496 10.32 -18.50 -2.04
N SER A 497 10.31 -18.91 -0.78
CA SER A 497 9.16 -18.70 0.10
C SER A 497 8.92 -17.22 0.34
N ALA A 498 9.99 -16.47 0.65
CA ALA A 498 9.91 -15.05 0.88
C ALA A 498 9.39 -14.28 -0.36
N ARG A 499 9.82 -14.61 -1.57
CA ARG A 499 9.30 -13.96 -2.79
C ARG A 499 7.83 -14.28 -3.08
N LEU A 500 7.37 -15.51 -2.77
CA LEU A 500 5.98 -15.91 -3.01
C LEU A 500 5.01 -15.18 -2.08
N ILE A 501 5.41 -15.02 -0.82
CA ILE A 501 4.64 -14.33 0.22
C ILE A 501 4.62 -12.82 -0.02
N ALA A 502 5.77 -12.25 -0.41
CA ALA A 502 5.88 -10.83 -0.74
C ALA A 502 5.05 -10.48 -1.98
N GLY A 503 5.06 -11.34 -3.01
CA GLY A 503 4.50 -11.04 -4.32
C GLY A 503 5.31 -9.99 -5.06
N SER A 504 5.11 -9.83 -6.36
CA SER A 504 5.93 -8.94 -7.20
C SER A 504 5.75 -7.45 -6.91
N ALA A 505 4.78 -7.05 -6.06
CA ALA A 505 4.54 -5.66 -5.64
C ALA A 505 4.42 -4.65 -6.82
N ALA A 506 3.82 -5.08 -7.93
CA ALA A 506 3.71 -4.32 -9.18
C ALA A 506 5.06 -3.93 -9.85
N LEU A 507 6.15 -4.60 -9.50
CA LEU A 507 7.42 -4.45 -10.21
C LEU A 507 7.28 -4.92 -11.66
N PRO A 508 7.90 -4.21 -12.62
CA PRO A 508 8.02 -4.75 -13.98
C PRO A 508 8.85 -6.03 -13.94
N GLY A 509 8.50 -7.00 -14.79
CA GLY A 509 9.05 -8.35 -14.72
C GLY A 509 10.58 -8.42 -14.77
N TRP A 510 11.24 -7.51 -15.49
CA TRP A 510 12.71 -7.43 -15.54
C TRP A 510 13.31 -7.01 -14.19
N LEU A 511 12.72 -6.03 -13.50
CA LEU A 511 13.19 -5.54 -12.21
C LEU A 511 12.90 -6.55 -11.10
N TYR A 512 11.73 -7.20 -11.15
CA TYR A 512 11.41 -8.31 -10.26
C TYR A 512 12.46 -9.44 -10.39
N ARG A 513 12.82 -9.83 -11.61
CA ARG A 513 13.85 -10.86 -11.85
C ARG A 513 15.24 -10.45 -11.35
N LEU A 514 15.64 -9.19 -11.51
CA LEU A 514 16.89 -8.69 -10.91
C LEU A 514 16.86 -8.74 -9.38
N GLN A 515 15.73 -8.39 -8.77
CA GLN A 515 15.61 -8.45 -7.33
C GLN A 515 15.73 -9.88 -6.81
N VAL A 516 14.95 -10.83 -7.33
CA VAL A 516 14.94 -12.22 -6.83
C VAL A 516 16.14 -13.06 -7.29
N GLY A 517 16.72 -12.74 -8.45
CA GLY A 517 17.81 -13.52 -9.06
C GLY A 517 19.21 -12.96 -8.81
N LEU A 518 19.34 -11.71 -8.36
CA LEU A 518 20.65 -11.08 -8.13
C LEU A 518 20.69 -10.32 -6.80
N ASN A 519 19.82 -9.33 -6.60
CA ASN A 519 19.94 -8.43 -5.43
C ASN A 519 19.67 -9.13 -4.09
N LEU A 520 18.46 -9.69 -3.92
CA LEU A 520 18.04 -10.32 -2.67
C LEU A 520 18.94 -11.50 -2.25
N PRO A 521 19.41 -12.38 -3.17
CA PRO A 521 20.43 -13.36 -2.84
C PRO A 521 21.72 -12.74 -2.29
N VAL A 522 22.22 -11.67 -2.91
CA VAL A 522 23.41 -10.94 -2.43
C VAL A 522 23.17 -10.33 -1.04
N LEU A 523 22.02 -9.69 -0.82
CA LEU A 523 21.67 -9.14 0.49
C LEU A 523 21.57 -10.25 1.55
N MET A 524 20.89 -11.35 1.26
CA MET A 524 20.75 -12.48 2.19
C MET A 524 22.11 -13.08 2.55
N ALA A 525 22.95 -13.37 1.56
CA ALA A 525 24.29 -13.89 1.78
C ALA A 525 25.16 -12.89 2.56
N GLY A 526 25.13 -11.61 2.19
CA GLY A 526 25.88 -10.54 2.87
C GLY A 526 25.46 -10.39 4.33
N CYS A 527 24.15 -10.37 4.61
CA CYS A 527 23.64 -10.28 5.97
C CYS A 527 23.91 -11.54 6.81
N ALA A 528 23.88 -12.74 6.22
CA ALA A 528 24.25 -13.97 6.91
C ALA A 528 25.75 -14.03 7.23
N THR A 529 26.61 -13.59 6.30
CA THR A 529 28.05 -13.42 6.54
C THR A 529 28.30 -12.37 7.61
N LEU A 530 27.65 -11.21 7.54
CA LEU A 530 27.75 -10.15 8.55
C LEU A 530 27.37 -10.68 9.94
N LEU A 531 26.25 -11.40 10.07
CA LEU A 531 25.82 -11.97 11.34
C LEU A 531 26.83 -12.98 11.88
N THR A 532 27.46 -13.76 11.00
CA THR A 532 28.54 -14.69 11.35
C THR A 532 29.79 -13.93 11.82
N THR A 533 30.20 -12.88 11.11
CA THR A 533 31.31 -12.00 11.49
C THR A 533 31.07 -11.34 12.85
N MET A 534 29.87 -10.81 13.11
CA MET A 534 29.52 -10.23 14.41
C MET A 534 29.63 -11.26 15.53
N ARG A 535 29.16 -12.49 15.31
CA ARG A 535 29.26 -13.60 16.27
C ARG A 535 30.72 -14.01 16.53
N GLN A 536 31.57 -14.05 15.51
CA GLN A 536 32.98 -14.40 15.63
C GLN A 536 33.82 -13.31 16.30
N THR A 537 33.52 -12.04 16.03
CA THR A 537 34.21 -10.88 16.60
C THR A 537 33.70 -10.48 17.98
N GLY A 538 32.52 -10.97 18.37
CA GLY A 538 31.87 -10.62 19.64
C GLY A 538 31.22 -9.24 19.64
N ILE A 539 31.08 -8.59 18.47
CA ILE A 539 30.46 -7.27 18.37
C ILE A 539 28.94 -7.39 18.48
N GLY A 540 28.36 -6.80 19.53
CA GLY A 540 26.93 -6.90 19.84
C GLY A 540 26.03 -5.82 19.22
N SER A 541 26.60 -4.88 18.46
CA SER A 541 25.85 -3.77 17.85
C SER A 541 26.30 -3.47 16.41
N ALA A 542 25.37 -3.08 15.54
CA ALA A 542 25.66 -2.69 14.16
C ALA A 542 24.91 -1.42 13.72
N LEU A 543 25.59 -0.58 12.95
CA LEU A 543 25.06 0.67 12.39
C LEU A 543 24.97 0.58 10.87
N PHE A 544 23.75 0.67 10.34
CA PHE A 544 23.50 0.59 8.90
C PHE A 544 23.45 1.99 8.29
N ALA A 545 24.32 2.27 7.33
CA ALA A 545 24.37 3.55 6.64
C ALA A 545 23.01 3.90 6.00
N SER A 546 22.59 5.16 6.09
CA SER A 546 21.35 5.61 5.48
C SER A 546 21.40 5.54 3.95
N ARG A 547 20.21 5.48 3.34
CA ARG A 547 20.00 5.07 1.94
C ARG A 547 20.45 3.65 1.66
N ASP A 548 21.73 3.45 1.36
CA ASP A 548 22.25 2.23 0.75
C ASP A 548 22.18 1.03 1.72
N GLY A 549 22.30 1.29 3.03
CA GLY A 549 22.13 0.28 4.07
C GLY A 549 20.68 0.01 4.49
N ARG A 550 19.66 0.68 3.92
CA ARG A 550 18.25 0.49 4.31
C ARG A 550 17.76 -0.93 4.07
N HIS A 551 17.93 -1.40 2.84
CA HIS A 551 17.49 -2.72 2.43
C HIS A 551 18.32 -3.81 3.13
N VAL A 552 19.64 -3.59 3.25
CA VAL A 552 20.55 -4.45 4.01
C VAL A 552 20.06 -4.59 5.46
N LYS A 553 19.67 -3.50 6.12
CA LYS A 553 19.17 -3.52 7.50
C LYS A 553 17.91 -4.38 7.63
N TRP A 554 16.94 -4.23 6.73
CA TRP A 554 15.70 -5.02 6.79
C TRP A 554 15.96 -6.51 6.63
N VAL A 555 16.80 -6.90 5.67
CA VAL A 555 17.18 -8.30 5.46
C VAL A 555 17.98 -8.82 6.65
N PHE A 556 18.90 -8.02 7.20
CA PHE A 556 19.66 -8.38 8.40
C PHE A 556 18.78 -8.57 9.62
N ASP A 557 17.86 -7.64 9.90
CA ASP A 557 16.95 -7.73 11.05
C ASP A 557 16.05 -8.98 10.95
N ALA A 558 15.67 -9.39 9.74
CA ALA A 558 14.93 -10.63 9.50
C ALA A 558 15.80 -11.88 9.82
N LEU A 559 17.06 -11.89 9.36
CA LEU A 559 18.04 -12.98 9.59
C LEU A 559 18.51 -13.06 11.06
N ALA A 560 18.66 -11.93 11.73
CA ALA A 560 19.20 -11.85 13.08
C ALA A 560 18.25 -12.47 14.13
N ARG A 561 16.96 -12.59 13.81
CA ARG A 561 15.94 -13.18 14.68
C ARG A 561 15.93 -14.71 14.69
N VAL A 562 16.80 -15.34 13.90
CA VAL A 562 16.79 -16.80 13.69
C VAL A 562 17.65 -17.53 14.72
N GLY A 563 17.03 -18.54 15.35
CA GLY A 563 17.63 -19.39 16.37
C GLY A 563 17.66 -18.73 17.76
N ASP A 564 18.24 -19.44 18.73
CA ASP A 564 18.19 -19.04 20.15
C ASP A 564 19.34 -18.11 20.58
N LYS A 565 20.14 -17.63 19.63
CA LYS A 565 21.30 -16.77 19.94
C LYS A 565 20.84 -15.34 20.26
N PRO A 566 21.54 -14.62 21.17
CA PRO A 566 21.24 -13.22 21.45
C PRO A 566 21.23 -12.36 20.18
N GLN A 567 20.21 -11.53 20.03
CA GLN A 567 20.06 -10.67 18.86
C GLN A 567 20.99 -9.45 18.99
N PRO A 568 21.78 -9.12 17.94
CA PRO A 568 22.54 -7.89 17.93
C PRO A 568 21.61 -6.68 17.94
N THR A 569 22.06 -5.61 18.60
CA THR A 569 21.38 -4.32 18.53
C THR A 569 21.70 -3.66 17.19
N THR A 570 20.68 -3.18 16.48
CA THR A 570 20.86 -2.57 15.16
C THR A 570 20.23 -1.19 15.10
N GLU A 571 20.98 -0.21 14.61
CA GLU A 571 20.48 1.16 14.44
C GLU A 571 20.72 1.66 13.02
N TYR A 572 19.91 2.64 12.63
CA TYR A 572 20.01 3.28 11.33
C TYR A 572 20.84 4.55 11.45
N TRP A 573 22.00 4.56 10.81
CA TRP A 573 22.99 5.63 10.90
C TRP A 573 22.77 6.64 9.78
N TRP A 574 22.30 7.85 10.15
CA TRP A 574 22.11 8.93 9.20
C TRP A 574 23.46 9.45 8.71
N THR A 575 23.79 9.16 7.47
CA THR A 575 25.13 9.37 6.94
C THR A 575 25.13 9.48 5.43
N SER A 576 26.15 10.14 4.91
CA SER A 576 26.48 10.22 3.49
C SER A 576 27.97 10.50 3.34
N ARG A 577 28.51 10.37 2.13
CA ARG A 577 29.90 10.80 1.85
C ARG A 577 30.13 12.26 2.24
N ILE A 578 29.13 13.12 2.04
CA ILE A 578 29.21 14.55 2.38
C ILE A 578 29.23 14.74 3.89
N ALA A 579 28.25 14.19 4.62
CA ALA A 579 28.17 14.36 6.07
C ALA A 579 29.43 13.81 6.78
N ARG A 580 29.96 12.67 6.30
CA ARG A 580 31.21 12.06 6.81
C ARG A 580 32.44 12.95 6.59
N THR A 581 32.47 13.78 5.55
CA THR A 581 33.65 14.54 5.13
C THR A 581 33.58 16.04 5.42
N ALA A 582 32.39 16.62 5.64
CA ALA A 582 32.21 18.04 5.94
C ALA A 582 32.84 18.45 7.28
N GLY A 583 32.73 17.60 8.30
CA GLY A 583 33.29 17.87 9.63
C GLY A 583 32.43 18.78 10.52
N ASP A 584 31.12 18.86 10.25
CA ASP A 584 30.19 19.66 11.04
C ASP A 584 30.11 19.20 12.50
N ALA A 585 30.17 20.16 13.42
CA ALA A 585 30.29 19.87 14.85
C ALA A 585 29.12 19.03 15.38
N THR A 586 27.89 19.31 14.93
CA THR A 586 26.68 18.57 15.34
C THR A 586 26.67 17.15 14.78
N TYR A 587 27.13 16.96 13.54
CA TYR A 587 27.32 15.62 12.96
C TYR A 587 28.35 14.78 13.70
N LEU A 588 29.50 15.38 14.04
CA LEU A 588 30.54 14.70 14.80
C LEU A 588 30.04 14.33 16.21
N GLU A 589 29.26 15.19 16.86
CA GLU A 589 28.62 14.89 18.14
C GLU A 589 27.64 13.70 18.05
N TYR A 590 26.80 13.67 17.02
CA TYR A 590 25.91 12.55 16.73
C TYR A 590 26.68 11.25 16.53
N CYS A 591 27.72 11.24 15.70
CA CYS A 591 28.54 10.04 15.48
C CYS A 591 29.23 9.58 16.78
N ARG A 592 29.76 10.49 17.60
CA ARG A 592 30.30 10.14 18.94
C ARG A 592 29.27 9.49 19.84
N SER A 593 27.99 9.88 19.72
CA SER A 593 26.92 9.26 20.52
C SER A 593 26.66 7.81 20.12
N LEU A 594 26.75 7.50 18.83
CA LEU A 594 26.51 6.16 18.28
C LEU A 594 27.72 5.23 18.46
N PHE A 595 28.94 5.75 18.35
CA PHE A 595 30.15 4.91 18.34
C PHE A 595 30.62 4.45 19.74
N LYS A 596 29.95 4.89 20.82
CA LYS A 596 30.30 4.53 22.20
C LYS A 596 30.33 3.03 22.48
N THR A 597 29.52 2.26 21.75
CA THR A 597 29.42 0.81 21.90
C THR A 597 30.36 0.03 20.98
N ASN A 598 31.26 0.73 20.28
CA ASN A 598 32.11 0.18 19.21
C ASN A 598 31.30 -0.70 18.22
N PRO A 599 30.26 -0.12 17.58
CA PRO A 599 29.42 -0.88 16.67
C PRO A 599 30.16 -1.22 15.36
N LEU A 600 29.76 -2.33 14.74
CA LEU A 600 30.18 -2.65 13.38
C LEU A 600 29.43 -1.73 12.40
N LEU A 601 30.16 -1.04 11.52
CA LEU A 601 29.59 -0.12 10.54
C LEU A 601 29.27 -0.86 9.25
N VAL A 602 28.03 -0.78 8.77
CA VAL A 602 27.54 -1.51 7.59
C VAL A 602 27.21 -0.53 6.48
N ASP A 603 27.77 -0.76 5.30
CA ASP A 603 27.45 -0.05 4.06
C ASP A 603 27.21 -1.06 2.92
N LEU A 604 26.55 -0.63 1.84
CA LEU A 604 26.28 -1.53 0.71
C LEU A 604 27.52 -1.71 -0.17
N CYS A 605 27.94 -0.63 -0.83
CA CYS A 605 29.08 -0.60 -1.74
C CYS A 605 30.06 0.49 -1.29
N GLY A 606 31.37 0.22 -1.32
CA GLY A 606 32.34 1.27 -1.01
C GLY A 606 33.79 0.84 -0.95
N THR A 607 34.67 1.84 -0.84
CA THR A 607 36.09 1.65 -0.51
C THR A 607 36.37 1.79 0.99
N GLY A 608 35.40 2.32 1.75
CA GLY A 608 35.58 2.74 3.15
C GLY A 608 36.23 4.12 3.33
N THR A 609 36.68 4.80 2.27
CA THR A 609 37.46 6.06 2.39
C THR A 609 36.74 7.16 3.17
N SER A 610 35.45 7.39 2.92
CA SER A 610 34.69 8.42 3.66
C SER A 610 34.52 8.09 5.14
N ILE A 611 34.44 6.80 5.50
CA ILE A 611 34.37 6.33 6.88
C ILE A 611 35.73 6.56 7.56
N ALA A 612 36.83 6.24 6.88
CA ALA A 612 38.18 6.53 7.37
C ALA A 612 38.36 8.03 7.67
N THR A 613 37.95 8.91 6.75
CA THR A 613 37.99 10.36 6.96
C THR A 613 37.16 10.81 8.15
N LEU A 614 35.97 10.22 8.37
CA LEU A 614 35.16 10.52 9.55
C LEU A 614 35.89 10.15 10.85
N PHE A 615 36.54 8.98 10.90
CA PHE A 615 37.29 8.55 12.08
C PHE A 615 38.52 9.40 12.35
N ASP A 616 39.20 9.88 11.30
CA ASP A 616 40.28 10.88 11.42
C ASP A 616 39.74 12.18 12.05
N ARG A 617 38.57 12.67 11.60
CA ARG A 617 37.94 13.90 12.13
C ARG A 617 37.40 13.74 13.55
N LEU A 618 37.06 12.52 13.95
CA LEU A 618 36.59 12.20 15.30
C LEU A 618 37.75 12.00 16.30
N ASP A 619 38.99 11.93 15.81
CA ASP A 619 40.18 11.51 16.57
C ASP A 619 40.07 10.07 17.11
N LEU A 620 39.47 9.18 16.31
CA LEU A 620 39.22 7.77 16.65
C LEU A 620 39.99 6.80 15.72
N ARG A 621 40.98 7.29 14.95
CA ARG A 621 41.74 6.48 13.98
C ARG A 621 42.40 5.24 14.61
N ALA A 622 42.87 5.38 15.85
CA ALA A 622 43.52 4.30 16.59
C ALA A 622 42.57 3.13 16.92
N ASP A 623 41.26 3.37 16.95
CA ASP A 623 40.25 2.37 17.30
C ASP A 623 40.06 1.32 16.21
N ARG A 624 40.52 1.61 14.97
CA ARG A 624 40.45 0.73 13.80
C ARG A 624 39.06 0.07 13.65
N PRO A 625 37.99 0.86 13.44
CA PRO A 625 36.62 0.37 13.43
C PRO A 625 36.42 -0.76 12.42
N THR A 626 35.54 -1.68 12.80
CA THR A 626 35.11 -2.77 11.92
C THR A 626 34.04 -2.27 10.96
N VAL A 627 34.28 -2.44 9.67
CA VAL A 627 33.36 -2.06 8.59
C VAL A 627 33.02 -3.30 7.79
N PHE A 628 31.73 -3.51 7.53
CA PHE A 628 31.25 -4.53 6.60
C PHE A 628 30.65 -3.86 5.36
N LEU A 629 31.10 -4.30 4.19
CA LEU A 629 30.63 -3.86 2.89
C LEU A 629 30.03 -5.05 2.14
N CYS A 630 28.79 -4.97 1.68
CA CYS A 630 28.25 -6.05 0.83
C CYS A 630 29.13 -6.24 -0.42
N GLU A 631 29.58 -5.14 -1.03
CA GLU A 631 30.55 -5.15 -2.12
C GLU A 631 31.68 -4.15 -1.85
N PHE A 632 32.91 -4.65 -1.82
CA PHE A 632 34.10 -3.81 -1.77
C PHE A 632 34.46 -3.31 -3.17
N ILE A 633 34.58 -1.99 -3.30
CA ILE A 633 35.01 -1.36 -4.55
C ILE A 633 36.53 -1.43 -4.62
N ASP A 634 37.04 -2.36 -5.42
CA ASP A 634 38.48 -2.55 -5.58
C ASP A 634 38.98 -1.75 -6.80
N ARG A 635 39.78 -0.71 -6.53
CA ARG A 635 40.28 0.24 -7.54
C ARG A 635 41.53 -0.21 -8.30
N GLY A 636 42.02 -1.45 -8.12
CA GLY A 636 43.34 -1.83 -8.64
C GLY A 636 44.46 -1.28 -7.74
N ASN A 637 45.68 -1.85 -7.81
CA ASN A 637 46.83 -1.51 -6.94
C ASN A 637 47.15 0.01 -6.91
N GLU A 638 46.55 0.75 -5.98
CA GLU A 638 47.21 1.86 -5.29
C GLU A 638 47.77 1.29 -3.99
N SER A 639 49.04 0.89 -4.02
CA SER A 639 49.76 0.42 -2.84
C SER A 639 49.80 1.52 -1.78
N VAL A 640 49.06 1.33 -0.69
CA VAL A 640 49.20 2.14 0.52
C VAL A 640 50.46 1.65 1.26
N PRO A 641 51.46 2.50 1.55
CA PRO A 641 52.66 2.11 2.29
C PRO A 641 52.34 1.48 3.66
N GLU A 642 53.07 0.43 4.06
CA GLU A 642 52.83 -0.40 5.27
C GLU A 642 52.88 0.37 6.60
N ASP A 643 53.56 1.51 6.63
CA ASP A 643 53.66 2.47 7.74
C ASP A 643 52.39 3.34 7.92
N ARG A 644 51.37 3.14 7.07
CA ARG A 644 50.02 3.70 7.14
C ARG A 644 48.98 2.57 7.18
N ALA A 645 48.92 1.80 8.26
CA ALA A 645 47.91 0.76 8.43
C ALA A 645 46.50 1.29 8.05
N PRO A 646 45.69 0.51 7.30
CA PRO A 646 44.37 0.96 6.89
C PRO A 646 43.57 1.30 8.15
N PRO A 647 42.99 2.51 8.24
CA PRO A 647 42.32 2.98 9.45
C PRO A 647 41.05 2.20 9.77
N LEU A 648 40.71 1.14 9.02
CA LEU A 648 39.50 0.34 9.11
C LEU A 648 39.85 -1.15 9.06
N GLN A 649 39.08 -1.97 9.76
CA GLN A 649 39.04 -3.42 9.56
C GLN A 649 37.88 -3.75 8.63
N VAL A 650 38.16 -3.89 7.33
CA VAL A 650 37.13 -4.09 6.30
C VAL A 650 36.88 -5.58 6.08
N PHE A 651 35.61 -5.97 6.19
CA PHE A 651 35.08 -7.25 5.76
C PHE A 651 34.14 -7.01 4.59
N SER A 652 34.12 -7.93 3.62
CA SER A 652 33.17 -7.85 2.51
C SER A 652 32.70 -9.21 2.04
N LEU A 653 31.51 -9.25 1.46
CA LEU A 653 31.03 -10.44 0.77
C LEU A 653 31.64 -10.53 -0.64
N LEU A 654 31.56 -9.43 -1.40
CA LEU A 654 31.94 -9.38 -2.82
C LEU A 654 33.01 -8.31 -3.09
N SER A 655 33.58 -8.35 -4.29
CA SER A 655 34.45 -7.30 -4.84
C SER A 655 34.04 -6.96 -6.28
N THR A 656 34.06 -5.67 -6.63
CA THR A 656 33.72 -5.20 -7.99
C THR A 656 34.62 -5.79 -9.08
N ARG A 657 35.81 -6.29 -8.73
CA ARG A 657 36.72 -6.95 -9.68
C ARG A 657 36.15 -8.23 -10.28
N SER A 658 35.26 -8.92 -9.55
CA SER A 658 34.79 -10.25 -9.94
C SER A 658 33.27 -10.35 -10.10
N PHE A 659 32.48 -9.36 -9.68
CA PHE A 659 31.02 -9.47 -9.62
C PHE A 659 30.28 -8.63 -10.67
N VAL A 660 29.75 -7.46 -10.30
CA VAL A 660 29.11 -6.51 -11.20
C VAL A 660 29.69 -5.12 -10.97
N ASP A 661 29.34 -4.17 -11.83
CA ASP A 661 29.59 -2.76 -11.53
C ASP A 661 28.79 -2.38 -10.27
N ASN A 662 29.43 -1.68 -9.32
CA ASN A 662 28.77 -1.29 -8.07
C ASN A 662 27.50 -0.45 -8.31
N GLU A 663 27.43 0.28 -9.43
CA GLU A 663 26.23 1.02 -9.83
C GLU A 663 25.00 0.10 -9.93
N VAL A 664 25.16 -1.19 -10.27
CA VAL A 664 24.05 -2.15 -10.35
C VAL A 664 23.45 -2.42 -8.97
N LEU A 665 24.28 -2.74 -7.97
CA LEU A 665 23.79 -2.99 -6.61
C LEU A 665 23.25 -1.70 -5.97
N GLU A 666 23.88 -0.56 -6.22
CA GLU A 666 23.38 0.75 -5.79
C GLU A 666 21.98 1.02 -6.37
N LEU A 667 21.78 0.82 -7.68
CA LEU A 667 20.48 0.99 -8.36
C LEU A 667 19.41 0.01 -7.86
N LEU A 668 19.80 -1.21 -7.48
CA LEU A 668 18.87 -2.21 -6.93
C LEU A 668 18.54 -1.98 -5.45
N ASN A 669 19.21 -1.03 -4.79
CA ASN A 669 19.02 -0.72 -3.38
C ASN A 669 18.81 0.77 -3.07
N VAL A 670 18.41 1.56 -4.06
CA VAL A 670 18.06 2.96 -3.84
C VAL A 670 16.90 3.04 -2.85
N ALA A 671 17.07 3.81 -1.79
CA ALA A 671 15.99 4.15 -0.88
C ALA A 671 15.29 5.45 -1.33
N PRO A 672 13.95 5.57 -1.22
CA PRO A 672 13.19 6.76 -1.58
C PRO A 672 13.32 7.86 -0.52
N GLU A 673 14.55 8.23 -0.18
CA GLU A 673 14.89 9.34 0.71
C GLU A 673 16.08 10.12 0.15
N GLY A 674 16.14 11.42 0.44
CA GLY A 674 17.28 12.23 0.01
C GLY A 674 18.53 12.01 0.85
N MET A 675 19.66 12.48 0.32
CA MET A 675 20.97 12.36 0.94
C MET A 675 21.02 13.13 2.26
N VAL A 676 21.59 12.53 3.31
CA VAL A 676 21.85 13.21 4.59
C VAL A 676 22.96 14.23 4.40
N ARG A 677 22.70 15.49 4.75
CA ARG A 677 23.67 16.59 4.73
C ARG A 677 24.31 16.80 6.09
N ASP A 678 23.49 16.82 7.12
CA ASP A 678 23.89 17.00 8.52
C ASP A 678 22.77 16.42 9.41
N VAL A 679 22.88 16.63 10.72
CA VAL A 679 21.85 16.36 11.71
C VAL A 679 21.66 17.59 12.58
N VAL A 680 20.43 17.85 13.01
CA VAL A 680 20.09 18.89 13.96
C VAL A 680 19.75 18.28 15.31
N ARG A 681 20.18 18.94 16.38
CA ARG A 681 19.82 18.55 17.75
C ARG A 681 18.41 19.05 18.07
N ILE A 682 17.53 18.12 18.42
CA ILE A 682 16.15 18.41 18.85
C ILE A 682 15.92 17.73 20.20
N GLY A 683 15.79 18.52 21.26
CA GLY A 683 15.74 18.01 22.64
C GLY A 683 16.98 17.18 22.99
N HIS A 684 16.77 15.93 23.40
CA HIS A 684 17.84 14.98 23.73
C HIS A 684 18.31 14.14 22.54
N GLY A 685 17.70 14.28 21.35
CA GLY A 685 17.99 13.49 20.16
C GLY A 685 18.56 14.29 18.99
N PHE A 686 18.81 13.57 17.90
CA PHE A 686 19.23 14.13 16.61
C PHE A 686 18.17 13.81 15.55
N VAL A 687 18.01 14.71 14.59
CA VAL A 687 17.17 14.51 13.41
C VAL A 687 17.97 14.87 12.16
N PRO A 688 17.98 14.04 11.11
CA PRO A 688 18.77 14.29 9.92
C PRO A 688 18.20 15.42 9.06
N VAL A 689 19.09 16.27 8.57
CA VAL A 689 18.85 17.22 7.48
C VAL A 689 19.15 16.50 6.17
N ARG A 690 18.20 16.52 5.24
CA ARG A 690 18.32 15.81 3.97
C ARG A 690 18.03 16.71 2.79
N ASP A 691 18.66 16.38 1.67
CA ASP A 691 18.21 16.84 0.37
C ASP A 691 16.81 16.30 0.03
N PRO A 692 16.14 16.87 -0.99
CA PRO A 692 15.05 16.18 -1.67
C PRO A 692 15.49 14.82 -2.22
N PHE A 693 14.52 13.92 -2.40
CA PHE A 693 14.76 12.66 -3.09
C PHE A 693 15.04 12.94 -4.59
N GLU A 694 16.11 12.36 -5.12
CA GLU A 694 16.73 12.75 -6.38
C GLU A 694 16.08 12.17 -7.65
N PHE A 695 15.19 11.19 -7.52
CA PHE A 695 14.48 10.60 -8.67
C PHE A 695 13.08 11.20 -8.84
N GLU A 696 12.68 11.38 -10.10
CA GLU A 696 11.36 11.84 -10.52
C GLU A 696 10.68 10.84 -11.49
N GLY A 697 9.40 11.06 -11.79
CA GLY A 697 8.66 10.31 -12.82
C GLY A 697 8.65 8.79 -12.63
N GLU A 698 8.99 8.07 -13.70
CA GLU A 698 9.03 6.61 -13.73
C GLU A 698 10.09 6.05 -12.77
N ALA A 699 11.28 6.64 -12.74
CA ALA A 699 12.36 6.19 -11.86
C ALA A 699 11.97 6.28 -10.37
N ALA A 700 11.31 7.37 -9.96
CA ALA A 700 10.79 7.51 -8.60
C ALA A 700 9.75 6.45 -8.25
N THR A 701 8.89 6.10 -9.21
CA THR A 701 7.87 5.06 -9.05
C THR A 701 8.53 3.69 -8.88
N LEU A 702 9.49 3.36 -9.74
CA LEU A 702 10.24 2.10 -9.68
C LEU A 702 11.01 1.95 -8.38
N THR A 703 11.71 3.00 -7.92
CA THR A 703 12.41 2.97 -6.62
C THR A 703 11.46 2.72 -5.46
N ARG A 704 10.29 3.37 -5.42
CA ARG A 704 9.30 3.14 -4.36
C ARG A 704 8.74 1.72 -4.39
N SER A 705 8.40 1.19 -5.57
CA SER A 705 7.94 -0.18 -5.74
C SER A 705 9.03 -1.19 -5.34
N GLN A 706 10.28 -0.92 -5.67
CA GLN A 706 11.42 -1.75 -5.28
C GLN A 706 11.59 -1.77 -3.75
N THR A 707 11.59 -0.61 -3.09
CA THR A 707 11.67 -0.53 -1.63
C THR A 707 10.50 -1.23 -0.95
N GLN A 708 9.27 -1.10 -1.49
CA GLN A 708 8.11 -1.83 -0.99
C GLN A 708 8.33 -3.35 -1.11
N PHE A 709 8.75 -3.82 -2.29
CA PHE A 709 9.04 -5.23 -2.53
C PHE A 709 10.09 -5.79 -1.57
N VAL A 710 11.23 -5.10 -1.39
CA VAL A 710 12.30 -5.55 -0.50
C VAL A 710 11.84 -5.58 0.96
N ARG A 711 11.00 -4.62 1.38
CA ARG A 711 10.40 -4.63 2.73
C ARG A 711 9.46 -5.81 2.95
N ASP A 712 8.58 -6.08 1.99
CA ASP A 712 7.64 -7.19 2.06
C ASP A 712 8.39 -8.53 2.02
N PHE A 713 9.44 -8.61 1.19
CA PHE A 713 10.36 -9.74 1.16
C PHE A 713 11.06 -9.96 2.50
N ALA A 714 11.64 -8.92 3.12
CA ALA A 714 12.30 -9.05 4.42
C ALA A 714 11.32 -9.50 5.52
N THR A 715 10.09 -8.99 5.50
CA THR A 715 9.02 -9.40 6.41
C THR A 715 8.65 -10.87 6.20
N ALA A 716 8.50 -11.29 4.95
CA ALA A 716 8.24 -12.68 4.60
C ALA A 716 9.39 -13.61 5.00
N LEU A 717 10.62 -13.20 4.73
CA LEU A 717 11.83 -13.94 5.08
C LEU A 717 11.87 -14.26 6.58
N GLN A 718 11.52 -13.29 7.43
CA GLN A 718 11.46 -13.48 8.89
C GLN A 718 10.52 -14.63 9.29
N SER A 719 9.45 -14.88 8.53
CA SER A 719 8.47 -15.94 8.82
C SER A 719 8.83 -17.32 8.25
N THR A 720 9.78 -17.39 7.31
CA THR A 720 10.08 -18.61 6.55
C THR A 720 11.51 -19.12 6.72
N ILE A 721 12.32 -18.41 7.49
CA ILE A 721 13.74 -18.73 7.59
C ILE A 721 14.01 -19.84 8.61
N GLU A 722 14.82 -20.81 8.22
CA GLU A 722 15.26 -21.92 9.06
C GLU A 722 16.69 -21.69 9.58
N PRO A 723 17.03 -22.05 10.84
CA PRO A 723 18.38 -21.89 11.37
C PRO A 723 19.48 -22.52 10.52
N VAL A 724 19.18 -23.64 9.86
CA VAL A 724 20.11 -24.36 8.97
C VAL A 724 20.61 -23.52 7.80
N LEU A 725 19.88 -22.47 7.38
CA LEU A 725 20.35 -21.54 6.36
C LEU A 725 21.66 -20.86 6.79
N LEU A 726 21.76 -20.45 8.05
CA LEU A 726 22.97 -19.81 8.56
C LEU A 726 24.15 -20.80 8.60
N ASP A 727 23.87 -22.07 8.88
CA ASP A 727 24.87 -23.14 8.86
C ASP A 727 25.34 -23.45 7.42
N GLU A 728 24.43 -23.47 6.43
CA GLU A 728 24.77 -23.62 5.01
C GLU A 728 25.74 -22.52 4.55
N VAL A 729 25.42 -21.25 4.87
CA VAL A 729 26.24 -20.09 4.50
C VAL A 729 27.61 -20.16 5.20
N ALA A 730 27.63 -20.48 6.49
CA ALA A 730 28.87 -20.54 7.26
C ALA A 730 29.80 -21.69 6.82
N ALA A 731 29.24 -22.84 6.43
CA ALA A 731 30.02 -24.01 6.04
C ALA A 731 30.56 -23.94 4.60
N GLN A 732 29.85 -23.28 3.68
CA GLN A 732 30.12 -23.32 2.25
C GLN A 732 30.20 -21.92 1.61
N GLY A 733 30.70 -20.92 2.35
CA GLY A 733 30.72 -19.52 1.92
C GLY A 733 31.38 -19.28 0.55
N GLU A 734 32.53 -19.88 0.25
CA GLU A 734 33.20 -19.73 -1.06
C GLU A 734 32.37 -20.27 -2.23
N GLN A 735 31.72 -21.42 -2.04
CA GLN A 735 30.85 -22.00 -3.07
C GLN A 735 29.58 -21.16 -3.26
N LEU A 736 29.05 -20.56 -2.19
CA LEU A 736 27.93 -19.63 -2.29
C LEU A 736 28.31 -18.40 -3.10
N LEU A 737 29.49 -17.82 -2.84
CA LEU A 737 30.01 -16.71 -3.62
C LEU A 737 30.12 -17.07 -5.10
N SER A 738 30.65 -18.27 -5.42
CA SER A 738 30.70 -18.76 -6.80
C SER A 738 29.31 -18.80 -7.44
N CYS A 739 28.29 -19.26 -6.71
CA CYS A 739 26.92 -19.28 -7.23
C CYS A 739 26.38 -17.86 -7.47
N LEU A 740 26.66 -16.91 -6.56
CA LEU A 740 26.27 -15.51 -6.74
C LEU A 740 26.93 -14.92 -7.99
N HIS A 741 28.20 -15.22 -8.26
CA HIS A 741 28.93 -14.78 -9.45
C HIS A 741 28.33 -15.25 -10.79
N ASP A 742 27.54 -16.33 -10.79
CA ASP A 742 26.86 -16.80 -12.00
C ASP A 742 25.58 -15.99 -12.31
N ALA A 743 25.00 -15.29 -11.32
CA ALA A 743 23.73 -14.56 -11.47
C ALA A 743 23.72 -13.50 -12.59
N PRO A 744 24.76 -12.65 -12.77
CA PRO A 744 24.76 -11.63 -13.82
C PRO A 744 24.71 -12.24 -15.23
N HIS A 745 25.36 -13.39 -15.44
CA HIS A 745 25.32 -14.11 -16.72
C HIS A 745 23.92 -14.64 -17.03
N MET A 746 23.16 -15.03 -16.02
CA MET A 746 21.78 -15.50 -16.15
C MET A 746 20.76 -14.37 -16.41
N LEU A 747 21.13 -13.11 -16.13
CA LEU A 747 20.24 -11.94 -16.12
C LEU A 747 20.70 -10.81 -17.06
N GLY A 748 21.51 -11.13 -18.06
CA GLY A 748 22.13 -10.12 -18.94
C GLY A 748 21.12 -9.19 -19.65
N ASN A 749 19.95 -9.71 -20.04
CA ASN A 749 18.90 -8.90 -20.67
C ASN A 749 18.30 -7.89 -19.69
N GLU A 750 18.01 -8.33 -18.47
CA GLU A 750 17.44 -7.49 -17.43
C GLU A 750 18.42 -6.41 -16.96
N LEU A 751 19.72 -6.75 -16.85
CA LEU A 751 20.78 -5.77 -16.57
C LEU A 751 20.85 -4.69 -17.65
N GLY A 752 20.68 -5.07 -18.92
CA GLY A 752 20.57 -4.13 -20.03
C GLY A 752 19.40 -3.16 -19.91
N GLU A 753 18.25 -3.61 -19.40
CA GLU A 753 17.08 -2.75 -19.15
C GLU A 753 17.29 -1.84 -17.94
N LEU A 754 17.88 -2.34 -16.84
CA LEU A 754 18.25 -1.53 -15.68
C LEU A 754 19.13 -0.33 -16.10
N ALA A 755 20.15 -0.60 -16.92
CA ALA A 755 21.08 0.40 -17.44
C ALA A 755 20.40 1.45 -18.33
N LYS A 756 19.30 1.11 -19.01
CA LYS A 756 18.55 2.08 -19.82
C LYS A 756 17.66 2.98 -18.96
N VAL A 757 16.97 2.40 -17.97
CA VAL A 757 15.88 3.07 -17.26
C VAL A 757 16.38 3.91 -16.07
N LEU A 758 17.29 3.37 -15.25
CA LEU A 758 17.67 4.02 -13.97
C LEU A 758 19.07 4.64 -13.99
N LEU A 759 19.99 4.12 -14.79
CA LEU A 759 21.38 4.56 -14.79
C LEU A 759 21.61 6.02 -15.21
N PRO A 760 20.90 6.59 -16.21
CA PRO A 760 21.12 7.99 -16.59
C PRO A 760 20.87 8.98 -15.45
N ALA A 761 19.77 8.78 -14.70
CA ALA A 761 19.42 9.61 -13.55
C ALA A 761 20.44 9.44 -12.42
N HIS A 762 20.84 8.20 -12.13
CA HIS A 762 21.84 7.91 -11.10
C HIS A 762 23.20 8.56 -11.40
N ARG A 763 23.72 8.41 -12.62
CA ARG A 763 25.00 9.02 -13.02
C ARG A 763 24.99 10.53 -13.00
N SER A 764 23.85 11.15 -13.34
CA SER A 764 23.68 12.61 -13.20
C SER A 764 23.81 13.05 -11.74
N CYS A 765 23.20 12.30 -10.81
CA CYS A 765 23.29 12.59 -9.38
C CYS A 765 24.72 12.39 -8.84
N GLU A 766 25.40 11.31 -9.24
CA GLU A 766 26.80 11.05 -8.85
C GLU A 766 27.76 12.13 -9.36
N GLN A 767 27.55 12.66 -10.57
CA GLN A 767 28.36 13.76 -11.10
C GLN A 767 28.21 15.04 -10.28
N LEU A 768 26.98 15.40 -9.91
CA LEU A 768 26.71 16.54 -9.03
C LEU A 768 27.38 16.35 -7.67
N LEU A 769 27.22 15.18 -7.06
CA LEU A 769 27.85 14.82 -5.78
C LEU A 769 29.39 14.94 -5.83
N ARG A 770 30.02 14.43 -6.90
CA ARG A 770 31.48 14.53 -7.07
C ARG A 770 31.93 15.98 -7.25
N SER A 771 31.18 16.78 -8.00
CA SER A 771 31.50 18.20 -8.19
C SER A 771 31.45 18.99 -6.88
N GLU A 772 30.48 18.65 -6.01
CA GLU A 772 30.32 19.27 -4.71
C GLU A 772 31.44 18.84 -3.74
N LEU A 773 31.76 17.55 -3.66
CA LEU A 773 32.86 17.03 -2.83
C LEU A 773 34.22 17.63 -3.23
N ALA A 774 34.43 17.93 -4.51
CA ALA A 774 35.63 18.61 -4.99
C ALA A 774 35.68 20.08 -4.57
N ALA A 775 34.53 20.75 -4.45
CA ALA A 775 34.44 22.14 -4.00
C ALA A 775 34.68 22.31 -2.48
N THR A 776 34.41 21.27 -1.68
CA THR A 776 34.58 21.28 -0.21
C THR A 776 35.97 20.82 0.25
N THR A 777 36.75 20.18 -0.64
CA THR A 777 38.12 19.68 -0.33
C THR A 777 39.25 20.57 -0.88
N GLY A 778 38.93 21.60 -1.67
CA GLY A 778 39.83 22.68 -2.08
C GLY A 778 39.68 23.91 -1.19
#